data_AF-A0A972D6X6-F1
#
_entry.id   AF-A0A972D6X6-F1
#
_cell.length_a   1.000
_cell.length_b   1.000
_cell.length_c   1.000
_cell.angle_alpha   90.00
_cell.angle_beta   90.00
_cell.angle_gamma   90.00
#
_symmetry.space_group_name_H-M   'P 1'
#
loop_
_entity.id
_entity.type
_entity.pdbx_description
1 polymer ?
#
loop_
_entity_poly.entity_id
_entity_poly.type
_entity_poly.pdbx_seq_one_letter_code
_entity_poly.pdbx_strand_id
1 'polypeptide(L)'
;MIRKAHRLLFFCSIFLFIMLLSPFTAKANSDLLNYLPLGANIIQCFALADFDFDADIEYLVLYALQDNYAVTVLDLIDGRYQGIYYVNLGKGNSKTGGKVKMGETGYSYRILQIDDLDGDGVLEFWTLFHPDGSSFAELTMYKYKNNCYLPVFTARGQYDLQFMDYEGQFVVHEVNYQNGKSDSPLLTITSRVWDLRDYQLKGGEDSYQITREDYRHFARSRKRPVLFGPEAKKERTVLCWGNALNKLAEIPLGERAILPLLPGNANLLEWELDPALDEDVDDEYVFTYLVPDADSPSKIRIQAALADWDFERSRYRLVPLAFEAYGRARDQEGYLYKSVYILQGNGLNHLAFLGNGAELPSLKFTILNNNGLFMEEAAIFNANWHLQFLECYQNQVLSYRVITADLDKGTGLVKTKFFESFPEGAYDEFGPFLPRGEEILTTRNYKKEYYHIEEPVWNGGGYEYLLFQTFHEKIDPFANRLPGANFSGGIDDYIFKYLTPFRIHHWSVQDLDRNGTEEALLLMRTDQDLWGWPQYRVGLLKQENGFQLQELGPVFSDLGDGDPPSGVYLADIVEGQEMEIIFLHRQYDLKTRSRKLRVEIYSKQGPTWKRAHDIDFVYDDLRLCAIDGEVWLFGFAREGQNNDEGAVYGFHWQNGRFNYQHKSSAPRLETFLATLSPRRTDFLSLRYMIFPRGAEPIARQ
;
A
#
# COMPACT_ATOMS: atom_id res chain seq x y z
N MET A 1 33.18 35.05 32.02
CA MET A 1 33.46 33.60 31.87
C MET A 1 32.22 32.73 31.64
N ILE A 2 31.02 33.12 32.11
CA ILE A 2 29.81 32.28 32.01
C ILE A 2 29.21 32.17 30.59
N ARG A 3 29.42 33.16 29.71
CA ARG A 3 28.87 33.16 28.33
C ARG A 3 29.57 32.22 27.32
N LYS A 4 30.79 31.75 27.58
CA LYS A 4 31.48 30.77 26.71
C LYS A 4 31.04 29.33 26.98
N ALA A 5 30.66 29.01 28.21
CA ALA A 5 30.18 27.68 28.59
C ALA A 5 28.80 27.36 27.99
N HIS A 6 27.90 28.34 27.87
CA HIS A 6 26.56 28.15 27.31
C HIS A 6 26.57 27.98 25.79
N ARG A 7 27.51 28.62 25.07
CA ARG A 7 27.68 28.38 23.63
C ARG A 7 28.30 27.02 23.32
N LEU A 8 29.19 26.52 24.19
CA LEU A 8 29.77 25.18 24.06
C LEU A 8 28.74 24.08 24.38
N LEU A 9 27.91 24.28 25.41
CA LEU A 9 26.80 23.38 25.75
C LEU A 9 25.71 23.37 24.68
N PHE A 10 25.37 24.51 24.08
CA PHE A 10 24.40 24.59 22.98
C PHE A 10 24.94 23.96 21.68
N PHE A 11 26.23 24.14 21.37
CA PHE A 11 26.89 23.45 20.25
C PHE A 11 27.01 21.94 20.48
N CYS A 12 27.33 21.49 21.70
CA CYS A 12 27.36 20.06 22.03
C CYS A 12 25.95 19.45 22.03
N SER A 13 24.91 20.21 22.38
CA SER A 13 23.51 19.74 22.35
C SER A 13 22.95 19.67 20.92
N ILE A 14 23.31 20.61 20.05
CA ILE A 14 22.96 20.58 18.62
C ILE A 14 23.76 19.49 17.88
N PHE A 15 25.04 19.27 18.24
CA PHE A 15 25.83 18.16 17.68
C PHE A 15 25.36 16.79 18.20
N LEU A 16 24.79 16.71 19.41
CA LEU A 16 24.10 15.50 19.90
C LEU A 16 22.77 15.24 19.20
N PHE A 17 22.06 16.29 18.76
CA PHE A 17 20.78 16.17 18.04
C PHE A 17 20.98 15.85 16.55
N ILE A 18 22.08 16.30 15.94
CA ILE A 18 22.46 15.97 14.56
C ILE A 18 22.92 14.49 14.42
N MET A 19 23.35 13.85 15.51
CA MET A 19 23.70 12.42 15.53
C MET A 19 22.46 11.47 15.53
N LEU A 20 21.24 12.00 15.59
CA LEU A 20 19.99 11.20 15.61
C LEU A 20 19.37 10.97 14.21
N LEU A 21 19.97 11.47 13.14
CA LEU A 21 19.42 11.43 11.77
C LEU A 21 20.28 10.60 10.79
N SER A 22 20.89 9.54 11.33
CA SER A 22 21.37 8.36 10.61
C SER A 22 20.93 7.14 11.42
N PRO A 23 20.72 5.95 10.85
CA PRO A 23 20.38 4.74 11.62
C PRO A 23 21.61 4.19 12.37
N PHE A 24 22.34 5.05 13.08
CA PHE A 24 23.43 4.69 13.97
C PHE A 24 23.49 5.66 15.15
N THR A 25 22.93 5.27 16.29
CA THR A 25 23.33 5.89 17.55
C THR A 25 24.77 5.45 17.86
N ALA A 26 25.67 6.39 18.16
CA ALA A 26 27.06 6.07 18.53
C ALA A 26 27.18 5.14 19.76
N LYS A 27 26.09 4.98 20.53
CA LYS A 27 25.95 3.98 21.61
C LYS A 27 25.70 2.56 21.08
N ALA A 28 24.86 2.40 20.06
CA ALA A 28 24.64 1.09 19.43
C ALA A 28 25.92 0.52 18.80
N ASN A 29 26.78 1.38 18.26
CA ASN A 29 28.04 0.94 17.64
C ASN A 29 29.04 0.35 18.66
N SER A 30 29.12 0.90 19.88
CA SER A 30 29.95 0.32 20.95
C SER A 30 29.35 -0.95 21.55
N ASP A 31 28.03 -1.07 21.56
CA ASP A 31 27.34 -2.25 22.07
C ASP A 31 27.38 -3.41 21.07
N LEU A 32 27.20 -3.15 19.76
CA LEU A 32 27.30 -4.13 18.67
C LEU A 32 28.68 -4.76 18.57
N LEU A 33 29.75 -3.96 18.73
CA LEU A 33 31.13 -4.46 18.72
C LEU A 33 31.41 -5.49 19.82
N ASN A 34 30.65 -5.50 20.93
CA ASN A 34 30.78 -6.51 21.98
C ASN A 34 30.33 -7.91 21.51
N TYR A 35 29.54 -7.98 20.44
CA TYR A 35 29.02 -9.21 19.84
C TYR A 35 29.81 -9.64 18.59
N LEU A 36 30.86 -8.89 18.22
CA LEU A 36 31.74 -9.19 17.10
C LEU A 36 33.13 -9.61 17.59
N PRO A 37 33.94 -10.29 16.76
CA PRO A 37 35.32 -10.62 17.11
C PRO A 37 36.13 -9.37 17.49
N LEU A 38 36.99 -9.49 18.50
CA LEU A 38 37.83 -8.38 18.97
C LEU A 38 38.69 -7.83 17.81
N GLY A 39 38.56 -6.53 17.55
CA GLY A 39 39.25 -5.85 16.46
C GLY A 39 38.50 -5.87 15.12
N ALA A 40 37.27 -6.38 15.08
CA ALA A 40 36.39 -6.24 13.93
C ALA A 40 36.07 -4.77 13.65
N ASN A 41 36.03 -4.42 12.37
CA ASN A 41 35.57 -3.14 11.87
C ASN A 41 34.27 -3.34 11.11
N ILE A 42 33.19 -2.71 11.55
CA ILE A 42 31.88 -2.78 10.87
C ILE A 42 31.98 -1.99 9.56
N ILE A 43 31.63 -2.64 8.46
CA ILE A 43 31.65 -2.08 7.11
C ILE A 43 30.25 -1.65 6.68
N GLN A 44 29.24 -2.50 6.91
CA GLN A 44 27.83 -2.21 6.70
C GLN A 44 27.01 -2.88 7.81
N CYS A 45 25.88 -2.29 8.19
CA CYS A 45 24.95 -2.88 9.15
C CYS A 45 23.53 -2.41 8.83
N PHE A 46 22.59 -3.35 8.88
CA PHE A 46 21.15 -3.11 8.77
C PHE A 46 20.50 -3.51 10.10
N ALA A 47 19.48 -2.75 10.52
CA ALA A 47 18.78 -2.95 11.79
C ALA A 47 17.28 -2.89 11.51
N LEU A 48 16.65 -4.05 11.33
CA LEU A 48 15.26 -4.25 10.89
C LEU A 48 14.68 -5.42 11.66
N ALA A 49 13.35 -5.53 11.74
CA ALA A 49 12.67 -6.68 12.37
C ALA A 49 12.28 -7.76 11.35
N ASP A 50 12.44 -7.44 10.08
CA ASP A 50 11.94 -8.26 8.98
C ASP A 50 12.97 -9.32 8.55
N PHE A 51 14.00 -9.64 9.36
CA PHE A 51 14.93 -10.74 9.04
C PHE A 51 14.42 -12.11 9.50
N ASP A 52 13.36 -12.14 10.32
CA ASP A 52 12.53 -13.32 10.52
C ASP A 52 11.05 -12.97 10.75
N PHE A 53 10.30 -13.81 11.47
CA PHE A 53 8.85 -13.67 11.66
C PHE A 53 8.46 -13.03 13.00
N ASP A 54 9.42 -12.77 13.87
CA ASP A 54 9.14 -12.06 15.10
C ASP A 54 9.17 -10.54 14.89
N ALA A 55 8.99 -9.78 15.98
CA ALA A 55 8.84 -8.33 15.92
C ALA A 55 10.01 -7.59 16.56
N ASP A 56 11.02 -8.32 17.03
CA ASP A 56 12.22 -7.76 17.61
C ASP A 56 13.16 -7.29 16.50
N ILE A 57 14.06 -6.35 16.81
CA ILE A 57 14.98 -5.82 15.80
C ILE A 57 16.20 -6.74 15.71
N GLU A 58 16.49 -7.28 14.53
CA GLU A 58 17.73 -7.97 14.24
C GLU A 58 18.78 -7.06 13.56
N TYR A 59 20.04 -7.46 13.68
CA TYR A 59 21.16 -6.80 13.02
C TYR A 59 21.85 -7.72 12.02
N LEU A 60 21.80 -7.34 10.74
CA LEU A 60 22.65 -7.94 9.70
C LEU A 60 23.91 -7.09 9.55
N VAL A 61 25.07 -7.66 9.92
CA VAL A 61 26.34 -6.95 10.02
C VAL A 61 27.39 -7.54 9.08
N LEU A 62 27.88 -6.73 8.14
CA LEU A 62 29.12 -6.98 7.41
C LEU A 62 30.28 -6.33 8.15
N TYR A 63 31.28 -7.11 8.53
CA TYR A 63 32.48 -6.63 9.18
C TYR A 63 33.76 -7.18 8.53
N ALA A 64 34.88 -6.50 8.79
CA ALA A 64 36.21 -6.93 8.39
C ALA A 64 37.11 -7.12 9.61
N LEU A 65 37.87 -8.21 9.63
CA LEU A 65 38.91 -8.50 10.62
C LEU A 65 40.20 -8.87 9.89
N GLN A 66 41.23 -8.03 9.98
CA GLN A 66 42.52 -8.24 9.29
C GLN A 66 42.34 -8.56 7.79
N ASP A 67 41.56 -7.73 7.09
CA ASP A 67 41.19 -7.85 5.68
C ASP A 67 40.35 -9.09 5.31
N ASN A 68 39.93 -9.88 6.29
CA ASN A 68 38.99 -10.98 6.11
C ASN A 68 37.55 -10.50 6.40
N TYR A 69 36.68 -10.60 5.41
CA TYR A 69 35.31 -10.11 5.48
C TYR A 69 34.35 -11.22 5.92
N ALA A 70 33.37 -10.88 6.74
CA ALA A 70 32.33 -11.80 7.17
C ALA A 70 31.02 -11.07 7.39
N VAL A 71 29.93 -11.81 7.23
CA VAL A 71 28.56 -11.35 7.52
C VAL A 71 28.02 -12.18 8.69
N THR A 72 27.33 -11.52 9.61
CA THR A 72 26.63 -12.16 10.73
C THR A 72 25.25 -11.55 10.90
N VAL A 73 24.26 -12.36 11.25
CA VAL A 73 22.94 -11.89 11.71
C VAL A 73 22.89 -12.05 13.21
N LEU A 74 22.50 -11.00 13.93
CA LEU A 74 22.36 -10.96 15.38
C LEU A 74 20.89 -10.74 15.73
N ASP A 75 20.36 -11.60 16.59
CA ASP A 75 18.95 -11.60 17.02
C ASP A 75 18.86 -11.47 18.55
N LEU A 76 17.81 -10.83 19.06
CA LEU A 76 17.57 -10.51 20.46
C LEU A 76 16.93 -11.69 21.21
N ILE A 77 17.75 -12.65 21.64
CA ILE A 77 17.29 -13.82 22.40
C ILE A 77 17.50 -13.60 23.91
N ASP A 78 16.42 -13.69 24.69
CA ASP A 78 16.43 -13.52 26.16
C ASP A 78 17.05 -12.18 26.61
N GLY A 79 16.80 -11.11 25.85
CA GLY A 79 17.29 -9.77 26.15
C GLY A 79 18.80 -9.56 25.87
N ARG A 80 19.42 -10.43 25.08
CA ARG A 80 20.81 -10.28 24.60
C ARG A 80 20.93 -10.65 23.14
N TYR A 81 21.73 -9.90 22.39
CA TYR A 81 22.02 -10.23 21.00
C TYR A 81 22.87 -11.49 20.90
N GLN A 82 22.45 -12.41 20.04
CA GLN A 82 23.15 -13.66 19.74
C GLN A 82 23.27 -13.83 18.22
N GLY A 83 24.42 -14.34 17.76
CA GLY A 83 24.62 -14.63 16.34
C GLY A 83 23.83 -15.86 15.90
N ILE A 84 22.79 -15.67 15.10
CA ILE A 84 21.95 -16.76 14.55
C ILE A 84 22.42 -17.22 13.16
N TYR A 85 23.21 -16.40 12.48
CA TYR A 85 23.84 -16.75 11.20
C TYR A 85 25.23 -16.16 11.07
N TYR A 86 26.13 -16.87 10.40
CA TYR A 86 27.49 -16.43 10.09
C TYR A 86 27.97 -16.99 8.76
N VAL A 87 28.55 -16.13 7.92
CA VAL A 87 29.27 -16.53 6.72
C VAL A 87 30.59 -15.76 6.58
N ASN A 88 31.66 -16.51 6.32
CA ASN A 88 32.98 -15.94 6.03
C ASN A 88 33.12 -15.73 4.52
N LEU A 89 33.22 -14.48 4.08
CA LEU A 89 33.42 -14.14 2.66
C LEU A 89 34.88 -14.31 2.23
N GLY A 90 35.81 -14.39 3.17
CA GLY A 90 37.22 -14.53 2.91
C GLY A 90 37.94 -13.18 2.76
N LYS A 91 39.19 -13.25 2.29
CA LYS A 91 40.00 -12.05 2.05
C LYS A 91 39.52 -11.32 0.81
N GLY A 92 39.39 -10.01 0.91
CA GLY A 92 39.09 -9.16 -0.24
C GLY A 92 40.28 -9.08 -1.19
N ASN A 93 40.01 -9.03 -2.49
CA ASN A 93 41.04 -8.88 -3.51
C ASN A 93 41.94 -7.68 -3.21
N SER A 94 43.26 -7.88 -3.25
CA SER A 94 44.23 -6.87 -2.84
C SER A 94 44.15 -5.56 -3.63
N LYS A 95 43.58 -5.57 -4.84
CA LYS A 95 43.43 -4.38 -5.70
C LYS A 95 42.12 -3.63 -5.46
N THR A 96 41.05 -4.32 -5.07
CA THR A 96 39.71 -3.74 -4.93
C THR A 96 39.25 -3.63 -3.48
N GLY A 97 39.95 -4.27 -2.54
CA GLY A 97 39.52 -4.38 -1.15
C GLY A 97 38.23 -5.20 -1.01
N GLY A 98 38.01 -6.17 -1.90
CA GLY A 98 36.79 -7.00 -1.92
C GLY A 98 35.60 -6.37 -2.65
N LYS A 99 35.71 -5.14 -3.14
CA LYS A 99 34.61 -4.45 -3.83
C LYS A 99 34.45 -4.91 -5.28
N VAL A 100 33.21 -5.02 -5.72
CA VAL A 100 32.83 -5.25 -7.12
C VAL A 100 32.57 -3.92 -7.80
N LYS A 101 33.02 -3.75 -9.06
CA LYS A 101 32.87 -2.50 -9.82
C LYS A 101 31.78 -2.61 -10.87
N MET A 102 31.08 -1.51 -11.11
CA MET A 102 30.12 -1.36 -12.21
C MET A 102 30.87 -1.09 -13.51
N GLY A 103 31.22 -2.14 -14.25
CA GLY A 103 31.98 -2.07 -15.50
C GLY A 103 33.19 -1.12 -15.44
N GLU A 104 33.29 -0.20 -16.40
CA GLU A 104 34.37 0.81 -16.48
C GLU A 104 34.00 2.18 -15.89
N THR A 105 32.91 2.26 -15.13
CA THR A 105 32.39 3.54 -14.63
C THR A 105 33.19 4.08 -13.42
N GLY A 106 34.00 3.23 -12.78
CA GLY A 106 34.75 3.57 -11.57
C GLY A 106 33.95 3.44 -10.28
N TYR A 107 32.63 3.28 -10.36
CA TYR A 107 31.74 3.03 -9.24
C TYR A 107 31.87 1.59 -8.73
N SER A 108 31.60 1.40 -7.44
CA SER A 108 31.56 0.10 -6.79
C SER A 108 30.18 -0.16 -6.19
N TYR A 109 29.75 -1.41 -6.26
CA TYR A 109 28.55 -1.83 -5.56
C TYR A 109 28.81 -1.89 -4.06
N ARG A 110 27.74 -1.71 -3.27
CA ARG A 110 27.77 -2.13 -1.87
C ARG A 110 27.98 -3.64 -1.82
N ILE A 111 28.76 -4.09 -0.83
CA ILE A 111 29.07 -5.50 -0.68
C ILE A 111 27.83 -6.23 -0.16
N LEU A 112 27.13 -5.66 0.81
CA LEU A 112 25.93 -6.25 1.40
C LEU A 112 24.69 -5.46 0.95
N GLN A 113 23.66 -6.20 0.52
CA GLN A 113 22.37 -5.71 0.03
C GLN A 113 21.24 -6.51 0.70
N ILE A 114 20.05 -5.93 0.80
CA ILE A 114 18.85 -6.55 1.41
C ILE A 114 17.60 -6.15 0.62
N ASP A 115 16.60 -7.02 0.58
CA ASP A 115 15.24 -6.73 0.07
C ASP A 115 14.27 -7.88 0.43
N ASP A 116 12.95 -7.66 0.34
CA ASP A 116 11.93 -8.72 0.40
C ASP A 116 11.53 -9.10 -1.04
N LEU A 117 12.26 -10.06 -1.61
CA LEU A 117 12.16 -10.37 -3.04
C LEU A 117 10.98 -11.29 -3.36
N ASP A 118 10.50 -12.12 -2.43
CA ASP A 118 9.32 -12.96 -2.68
C ASP A 118 8.04 -12.50 -1.98
N GLY A 119 8.08 -11.38 -1.26
CA GLY A 119 6.92 -10.72 -0.66
C GLY A 119 6.35 -11.51 0.51
N ASP A 120 7.15 -12.35 1.16
CA ASP A 120 6.74 -13.16 2.31
C ASP A 120 6.87 -12.40 3.65
N GLY A 121 7.37 -11.16 3.60
CA GLY A 121 7.62 -10.31 4.75
C GLY A 121 8.97 -10.58 5.44
N VAL A 122 9.80 -11.49 4.91
CA VAL A 122 11.12 -11.81 5.44
C VAL A 122 12.21 -11.47 4.42
N LEU A 123 13.13 -10.61 4.82
CA LEU A 123 14.20 -10.08 3.99
C LEU A 123 15.19 -11.17 3.58
N GLU A 124 15.46 -11.24 2.28
CA GLU A 124 16.70 -11.80 1.78
C GLU A 124 17.86 -10.83 1.90
N PHE A 125 19.06 -11.39 1.87
CA PHE A 125 20.26 -10.60 1.65
C PHE A 125 21.19 -11.28 0.66
N TRP A 126 21.98 -10.48 -0.04
CA TRP A 126 23.02 -11.00 -0.92
C TRP A 126 24.31 -10.22 -0.79
N THR A 127 25.39 -10.89 -1.12
CA THR A 127 26.73 -10.32 -1.08
C THR A 127 27.33 -10.23 -2.47
N LEU A 128 27.83 -9.05 -2.84
CA LEU A 128 28.70 -8.79 -4.00
C LEU A 128 30.13 -8.64 -3.54
N PHE A 129 30.96 -9.65 -3.80
CA PHE A 129 32.31 -9.69 -3.26
C PHE A 129 33.34 -10.12 -4.31
N HIS A 130 34.51 -9.49 -4.29
CA HIS A 130 35.65 -9.88 -5.11
C HIS A 130 36.72 -10.58 -4.25
N PRO A 131 36.74 -11.92 -4.20
CA PRO A 131 37.69 -12.64 -3.37
C PRO A 131 39.14 -12.52 -3.87
N ASP A 132 40.08 -12.61 -2.93
CA ASP A 132 41.51 -12.58 -3.23
C ASP A 132 41.95 -13.78 -4.07
N GLY A 133 42.86 -13.54 -5.01
CA GLY A 133 43.31 -14.55 -5.97
C GLY A 133 42.29 -14.97 -7.04
N SER A 134 41.05 -14.46 -7.00
CA SER A 134 40.02 -14.75 -8.00
C SER A 134 40.00 -13.77 -9.16
N SER A 135 39.79 -14.27 -10.37
CA SER A 135 39.48 -13.46 -11.57
C SER A 135 37.99 -13.10 -11.68
N PHE A 136 37.15 -13.60 -10.78
CA PHE A 136 35.70 -13.40 -10.77
C PHE A 136 35.28 -12.69 -9.49
N ALA A 137 34.38 -11.73 -9.64
CA ALA A 137 33.49 -11.31 -8.57
C ALA A 137 32.38 -12.35 -8.40
N GLU A 138 31.81 -12.40 -7.20
CA GLU A 138 30.77 -13.34 -6.83
C GLU A 138 29.56 -12.57 -6.27
N LEU A 139 28.36 -12.91 -6.75
CA LEU A 139 27.10 -12.57 -6.10
C LEU A 139 26.60 -13.84 -5.43
N THR A 140 26.38 -13.83 -4.12
CA THR A 140 25.79 -14.96 -3.39
C THR A 140 24.52 -14.52 -2.67
N MET A 141 23.42 -15.21 -2.95
CA MET A 141 22.10 -14.95 -2.37
C MET A 141 21.87 -15.82 -1.13
N TYR A 142 21.26 -15.26 -0.10
CA TYR A 142 20.91 -15.95 1.14
C TYR A 142 19.44 -15.70 1.47
N LYS A 143 18.70 -16.77 1.78
CA LYS A 143 17.28 -16.70 2.18
C LYS A 143 17.06 -17.38 3.51
N TYR A 144 16.14 -16.85 4.30
CA TYR A 144 15.69 -17.45 5.54
C TYR A 144 14.82 -18.68 5.24
N LYS A 145 15.22 -19.85 5.75
CA LYS A 145 14.47 -21.09 5.59
C LYS A 145 14.77 -22.05 6.74
N ASN A 146 13.72 -22.72 7.24
CA ASN A 146 13.82 -23.65 8.37
C ASN A 146 14.49 -23.00 9.60
N ASN A 147 14.10 -21.76 9.90
CA ASN A 147 14.60 -20.96 11.03
C ASN A 147 16.10 -20.63 10.98
N CYS A 148 16.67 -20.51 9.78
CA CYS A 148 18.05 -20.07 9.58
C CYS A 148 18.27 -19.52 8.17
N TYR A 149 19.27 -18.64 8.00
CA TYR A 149 19.70 -18.24 6.66
C TYR A 149 20.55 -19.33 6.00
N LEU A 150 20.34 -19.55 4.70
CA LEU A 150 21.11 -20.50 3.90
C LEU A 150 21.50 -19.88 2.56
N PRO A 151 22.70 -20.18 2.03
CA PRO A 151 23.07 -19.77 0.68
C PRO A 151 22.20 -20.52 -0.34
N VAL A 152 21.65 -19.76 -1.28
CA VAL A 152 20.71 -20.26 -2.27
C VAL A 152 21.40 -20.49 -3.61
N PHE A 153 22.10 -19.48 -4.12
CA PHE A 153 22.87 -19.58 -5.35
C PHE A 153 24.09 -18.65 -5.31
N THR A 154 25.07 -18.94 -6.17
CA THR A 154 26.20 -18.05 -6.44
C THR A 154 26.34 -17.83 -7.95
N ALA A 155 26.46 -16.57 -8.36
CA ALA A 155 26.74 -16.16 -9.74
C ALA A 155 28.12 -15.50 -9.84
N ARG A 156 28.74 -15.55 -11.02
CA ARG A 156 30.12 -15.09 -11.22
C ARG A 156 30.28 -14.24 -12.48
N GLY A 157 30.97 -13.12 -12.33
CA GLY A 157 31.28 -12.21 -13.44
C GLY A 157 32.71 -11.67 -13.35
N GLN A 158 33.38 -11.56 -14.49
CA GLN A 158 34.75 -11.00 -14.56
C GLN A 158 34.77 -9.49 -14.74
N TYR A 159 33.80 -8.96 -15.48
CA TYR A 159 33.71 -7.53 -15.81
C TYR A 159 32.70 -6.83 -14.92
N ASP A 160 31.52 -7.42 -14.77
CA ASP A 160 30.41 -6.87 -13.97
C ASP A 160 29.44 -7.99 -13.55
N LEU A 161 28.64 -7.73 -12.51
CA LEU A 161 27.57 -8.59 -12.01
C LEU A 161 26.36 -7.74 -11.69
N GLN A 162 25.29 -7.90 -12.47
CA GLN A 162 24.04 -7.18 -12.24
C GLN A 162 22.97 -8.13 -11.73
N PHE A 163 22.18 -7.65 -10.77
CA PHE A 163 20.98 -8.31 -10.32
C PHE A 163 19.83 -7.33 -10.45
N MET A 164 18.82 -7.74 -11.20
CA MET A 164 17.74 -6.88 -11.68
C MET A 164 16.40 -7.52 -11.36
N ASP A 165 15.41 -6.70 -11.04
CA ASP A 165 14.00 -7.10 -11.01
C ASP A 165 13.31 -6.60 -12.29
N TYR A 166 12.88 -7.53 -13.14
CA TYR A 166 12.10 -7.27 -14.34
C TYR A 166 10.62 -7.57 -14.07
N GLU A 167 9.96 -6.72 -13.28
CA GLU A 167 8.53 -6.82 -12.95
C GLU A 167 8.17 -8.17 -12.30
N GLY A 168 8.90 -8.55 -11.25
CA GLY A 168 8.77 -9.81 -10.53
C GLY A 168 9.59 -10.97 -11.12
N GLN A 169 10.36 -10.72 -12.19
CA GLN A 169 11.35 -11.66 -12.71
C GLN A 169 12.76 -11.23 -12.31
N PHE A 170 13.30 -11.89 -11.29
CA PHE A 170 14.64 -11.63 -10.78
C PHE A 170 15.70 -12.27 -11.68
N VAL A 171 16.57 -11.44 -12.27
CA VAL A 171 17.55 -11.88 -13.27
C VAL A 171 18.95 -11.44 -12.88
N VAL A 172 19.87 -12.39 -12.90
CA VAL A 172 21.31 -12.14 -12.77
C VAL A 172 21.95 -12.10 -14.14
N HIS A 173 22.66 -11.00 -14.45
CA HIS A 173 23.51 -10.88 -15.63
C HIS A 173 24.97 -11.08 -15.25
N GLU A 174 25.54 -12.20 -15.70
CA GLU A 174 26.96 -12.51 -15.60
C GLU A 174 27.69 -11.89 -16.80
N VAL A 175 28.50 -10.85 -16.55
CA VAL A 175 29.19 -10.10 -17.60
C VAL A 175 30.67 -10.42 -17.56
N ASN A 176 31.14 -11.04 -18.64
CA ASN A 176 32.49 -11.57 -18.74
C ASN A 176 33.24 -10.95 -19.91
N TYR A 177 34.57 -10.94 -19.83
CA TYR A 177 35.38 -10.61 -20.99
C TYR A 177 35.21 -11.70 -22.05
N GLN A 178 35.10 -11.33 -23.33
CA GLN A 178 35.06 -12.33 -24.39
C GLN A 178 36.31 -13.23 -24.32
N ASN A 179 36.10 -14.54 -24.26
CA ASN A 179 37.15 -15.53 -24.07
C ASN A 179 38.02 -15.33 -22.81
N GLY A 180 37.52 -14.61 -21.80
CA GLY A 180 38.23 -14.32 -20.54
C GLY A 180 39.38 -13.32 -20.66
N LYS A 181 39.47 -12.57 -21.78
CA LYS A 181 40.58 -11.67 -22.07
C LYS A 181 40.27 -10.22 -21.69
N SER A 182 40.92 -9.71 -20.64
CA SER A 182 40.65 -8.38 -20.08
C SER A 182 40.94 -7.20 -21.04
N ASP A 183 41.61 -7.43 -22.16
CA ASP A 183 41.87 -6.46 -23.24
C ASP A 183 40.84 -6.54 -24.38
N SER A 184 39.90 -7.49 -24.35
CA SER A 184 38.87 -7.64 -25.39
C SER A 184 37.92 -6.43 -25.44
N PRO A 185 37.66 -5.83 -26.63
CA PRO A 185 36.68 -4.75 -26.78
C PRO A 185 35.22 -5.24 -26.64
N LEU A 186 35.01 -6.56 -26.68
CA LEU A 186 33.71 -7.20 -26.54
C LEU A 186 33.58 -7.88 -25.17
N LEU A 187 32.36 -7.82 -24.66
CA LEU A 187 31.90 -8.51 -23.46
C LEU A 187 30.91 -9.61 -23.86
N THR A 188 30.74 -10.59 -22.98
CA THR A 188 29.74 -11.64 -23.11
C THR A 188 28.80 -11.57 -21.91
N ILE A 189 27.52 -11.44 -22.17
CA ILE A 189 26.45 -11.43 -21.17
C ILE A 189 25.76 -12.79 -21.19
N THR A 190 25.65 -13.40 -20.01
CA THR A 190 24.80 -14.57 -19.78
C THR A 190 23.76 -14.21 -18.72
N SER A 191 22.48 -14.42 -19.03
CA SER A 191 21.37 -14.04 -18.15
C SER A 191 20.73 -15.28 -17.55
N ARG A 192 20.51 -15.28 -16.24
CA ARG A 192 19.84 -16.38 -15.52
C ARG A 192 18.73 -15.84 -14.65
N VAL A 193 17.56 -16.46 -14.73
CA VAL A 193 16.39 -16.11 -13.93
C VAL A 193 16.45 -16.90 -12.62
N TRP A 194 16.27 -16.22 -11.49
CA TRP A 194 16.11 -16.89 -10.20
C TRP A 194 14.66 -17.36 -10.04
N ASP A 195 14.48 -18.68 -9.91
CA ASP A 195 13.19 -19.27 -9.60
C ASP A 195 12.99 -19.34 -8.09
N LEU A 196 12.06 -18.53 -7.58
CA LEU A 196 11.74 -18.45 -6.16
C LEU A 196 11.21 -19.76 -5.57
N ARG A 197 10.69 -20.69 -6.39
CA ARG A 197 10.05 -21.93 -5.90
C ARG A 197 11.07 -23.01 -5.57
N ASP A 198 12.04 -23.21 -6.44
CA ASP A 198 13.10 -24.21 -6.24
C ASP A 198 14.45 -23.60 -5.84
N TYR A 199 14.50 -22.27 -5.77
CA TYR A 199 15.65 -21.50 -5.33
C TYR A 199 16.89 -21.73 -6.21
N GLN A 200 16.70 -21.95 -7.51
CA GLN A 200 17.78 -22.15 -8.48
C GLN A 200 17.83 -21.05 -9.52
N LEU A 201 19.03 -20.79 -10.05
CA LEU A 201 19.21 -20.00 -11.26
C LEU A 201 18.95 -20.87 -12.49
N LYS A 202 18.03 -20.44 -13.35
CA LYS A 202 17.62 -21.13 -14.58
C LYS A 202 18.00 -20.33 -15.82
N GLY A 203 18.29 -21.06 -16.90
CA GLY A 203 18.71 -20.49 -18.17
C GLY A 203 20.23 -20.26 -18.27
N GLY A 204 20.61 -19.30 -19.10
CA GLY A 204 22.02 -18.99 -19.38
C GLY A 204 22.68 -19.94 -20.38
N GLU A 205 21.90 -20.68 -21.18
CA GLU A 205 22.40 -21.46 -22.30
C GLU A 205 22.85 -20.58 -23.47
N ASP A 206 22.20 -19.43 -23.61
CA ASP A 206 22.49 -18.42 -24.63
C ASP A 206 23.42 -17.35 -24.08
N SER A 207 24.37 -16.90 -24.91
CA SER A 207 25.32 -15.84 -24.56
C SER A 207 25.27 -14.73 -25.60
N TYR A 208 25.19 -13.49 -25.15
CA TYR A 208 25.09 -12.31 -26.00
C TYR A 208 26.40 -11.54 -26.00
N GLN A 209 26.79 -11.01 -27.16
CA GLN A 209 27.98 -10.17 -27.29
C GLN A 209 27.58 -8.72 -27.38
N ILE A 210 28.31 -7.87 -26.65
CA ILE A 210 28.10 -6.43 -26.61
C ILE A 210 29.46 -5.73 -26.58
N THR A 211 29.55 -4.53 -27.17
CA THR A 211 30.76 -3.71 -27.01
C THR A 211 30.82 -3.14 -25.59
N ARG A 212 32.02 -2.78 -25.12
CA ARG A 212 32.13 -2.12 -23.80
C ARG A 212 31.39 -0.78 -23.73
N GLU A 213 31.30 -0.06 -24.84
CA GLU A 213 30.61 1.22 -24.93
C GLU A 213 29.10 1.03 -24.81
N ASP A 214 28.52 0.14 -25.61
CA ASP A 214 27.10 -0.19 -25.56
C ASP A 214 26.71 -0.78 -24.19
N TYR A 215 27.62 -1.55 -23.57
CA TYR A 215 27.38 -2.09 -22.24
C TYR A 215 27.23 -1.00 -21.18
N ARG A 216 27.94 0.13 -21.28
CA ARG A 216 27.77 1.22 -20.30
C ARG A 216 26.36 1.79 -20.36
N HIS A 217 25.79 1.93 -21.54
CA HIS A 217 24.40 2.36 -21.71
C HIS A 217 23.42 1.31 -21.21
N PHE A 218 23.65 0.03 -21.55
CA PHE A 218 22.85 -1.08 -21.04
C PHE A 218 22.84 -1.14 -19.51
N ALA A 219 24.01 -1.00 -18.89
CA ALA A 219 24.18 -1.12 -17.46
C ALA A 219 23.54 0.03 -16.67
N ARG A 220 23.45 1.22 -17.29
CA ARG A 220 22.87 2.42 -16.69
C ARG A 220 21.37 2.57 -16.96
N SER A 221 20.80 1.88 -17.94
CA SER A 221 19.37 2.05 -18.26
C SER A 221 18.51 1.00 -17.58
N ARG A 222 17.28 1.34 -17.18
CA ARG A 222 16.22 0.42 -16.77
C ARG A 222 15.52 -0.23 -17.96
N LYS A 223 15.43 0.47 -19.09
CA LYS A 223 14.80 -0.02 -20.31
C LYS A 223 15.80 -0.82 -21.13
N ARG A 224 15.66 -2.14 -21.12
CA ARG A 224 16.68 -3.06 -21.65
C ARG A 224 16.11 -4.06 -22.64
N PRO A 225 16.93 -4.57 -23.58
CA PRO A 225 16.55 -5.74 -24.36
C PRO A 225 16.34 -6.95 -23.44
N VAL A 226 15.31 -7.73 -23.71
CA VAL A 226 15.08 -9.01 -23.03
C VAL A 226 16.13 -10.02 -23.49
N LEU A 227 17.01 -10.45 -22.57
CA LEU A 227 18.11 -11.39 -22.81
C LEU A 227 17.89 -12.77 -22.16
N PHE A 228 16.66 -13.06 -21.74
CA PHE A 228 16.29 -14.29 -21.03
C PHE A 228 14.88 -14.76 -21.43
N GLY A 229 14.58 -16.02 -21.14
CA GLY A 229 13.27 -16.62 -21.43
C GLY A 229 12.93 -16.75 -22.92
N PRO A 230 11.68 -17.12 -23.25
CA PRO A 230 11.24 -17.34 -24.64
C PRO A 230 11.29 -16.06 -25.51
N GLU A 231 11.06 -14.90 -24.89
CA GLU A 231 11.01 -13.59 -25.56
C GLU A 231 12.36 -13.20 -26.17
N ALA A 232 13.48 -13.61 -25.55
CA ALA A 232 14.82 -13.34 -26.05
C ALA A 232 15.17 -14.07 -27.36
N LYS A 233 14.32 -15.02 -27.80
CA LYS A 233 14.50 -15.82 -29.02
C LYS A 233 13.65 -15.33 -30.20
N LYS A 234 12.91 -14.23 -30.03
CA LYS A 234 12.12 -13.63 -31.10
C LYS A 234 13.02 -12.92 -32.10
N GLU A 235 12.61 -12.91 -33.37
CA GLU A 235 13.36 -12.22 -34.45
C GLU A 235 13.47 -10.70 -34.23
N ARG A 236 12.53 -10.12 -33.48
CA ARG A 236 12.54 -8.71 -33.10
C ARG A 236 12.86 -8.58 -31.62
N THR A 237 13.86 -7.77 -31.30
CA THR A 237 14.22 -7.42 -29.92
C THR A 237 13.04 -6.77 -29.22
N VAL A 238 12.65 -7.35 -28.09
CA VAL A 238 11.66 -6.80 -27.16
C VAL A 238 12.41 -6.05 -26.05
N LEU A 239 11.88 -4.91 -25.63
CA LEU A 239 12.39 -4.16 -24.49
C LEU A 239 11.52 -4.45 -23.26
N CYS A 240 12.14 -4.45 -22.09
CA CYS A 240 11.48 -4.56 -20.79
C CYS A 240 12.06 -3.53 -19.82
N TRP A 241 11.26 -3.13 -18.84
CA TRP A 241 11.72 -2.33 -17.70
C TRP A 241 12.29 -3.24 -16.62
N GLY A 242 13.38 -2.81 -15.98
CA GLY A 242 13.89 -3.51 -14.82
C GLY A 242 14.60 -2.58 -13.86
N ASN A 243 14.41 -2.82 -12.56
CA ASN A 243 15.01 -2.07 -11.48
C ASN A 243 16.29 -2.74 -11.01
N ALA A 244 17.33 -1.95 -10.73
CA ALA A 244 18.58 -2.50 -10.22
C ALA A 244 18.48 -2.77 -8.71
N LEU A 245 18.69 -4.03 -8.34
CA LEU A 245 18.76 -4.44 -6.93
C LEU A 245 20.13 -4.12 -6.33
N ASN A 246 21.18 -4.13 -7.16
CA ASN A 246 22.54 -3.81 -6.72
C ASN A 246 22.74 -2.30 -6.54
N LYS A 247 22.65 -1.80 -5.31
CA LYS A 247 22.89 -0.38 -5.01
C LYS A 247 24.38 -0.01 -5.01
N LEU A 248 24.68 1.17 -5.55
CA LEU A 248 26.05 1.73 -5.62
C LEU A 248 26.50 2.29 -4.26
N ALA A 249 27.80 2.22 -4.00
CA ALA A 249 28.39 2.65 -2.74
C ALA A 249 28.75 4.15 -2.72
N GLU A 250 29.09 4.72 -3.87
CA GLU A 250 29.53 6.12 -3.98
C GLU A 250 28.38 7.11 -4.06
N ILE A 251 27.16 6.67 -4.43
CA ILE A 251 25.99 7.54 -4.52
C ILE A 251 25.50 7.88 -3.10
N PRO A 252 25.47 9.18 -2.71
CA PRO A 252 24.94 9.59 -1.42
C PRO A 252 23.45 9.23 -1.32
N LEU A 253 23.05 8.74 -0.15
CA LEU A 253 21.64 8.44 0.16
C LEU A 253 21.08 9.26 1.31
N GLY A 254 19.76 9.44 1.32
CA GLY A 254 18.97 10.12 2.34
C GLY A 254 19.12 11.64 2.29
N GLU A 255 18.71 12.33 3.36
CA GLU A 255 18.70 13.80 3.43
C GLU A 255 20.03 14.47 3.07
N ARG A 256 21.17 13.82 3.38
CA ARG A 256 22.50 14.33 3.02
C ARG A 256 22.73 14.47 1.51
N ALA A 257 21.96 13.77 0.68
CA ALA A 257 21.96 13.92 -0.76
C ALA A 257 21.23 15.21 -1.20
N ILE A 258 20.13 15.54 -0.52
CA ILE A 258 19.23 16.64 -0.89
C ILE A 258 19.66 17.97 -0.28
N LEU A 259 19.99 18.00 1.01
CA LEU A 259 20.23 19.24 1.76
C LEU A 259 21.27 20.18 1.10
N PRO A 260 22.40 19.69 0.54
CA PRO A 260 23.37 20.56 -0.12
C PRO A 260 22.87 21.19 -1.43
N LEU A 261 21.80 20.65 -2.03
CA LEU A 261 21.21 21.14 -3.27
C LEU A 261 20.20 22.25 -3.04
N LEU A 262 19.65 22.35 -1.83
CA LEU A 262 18.59 23.31 -1.51
C LEU A 262 19.08 24.76 -1.63
N PRO A 263 18.21 25.69 -2.08
CA PRO A 263 18.48 27.11 -1.98
C PRO A 263 18.81 27.55 -0.54
N GLY A 264 19.64 28.58 -0.35
CA GLY A 264 20.21 28.90 0.97
C GLY A 264 19.23 29.25 2.10
N ASN A 265 17.97 29.59 1.79
CA ASN A 265 16.90 29.84 2.78
C ASN A 265 15.79 28.77 2.74
N ALA A 266 16.00 27.68 2.00
CA ALA A 266 15.02 26.63 1.88
C ALA A 266 15.13 25.62 3.05
N ASN A 267 13.99 25.09 3.47
CA ASN A 267 13.93 23.98 4.42
C ASN A 267 13.29 22.78 3.74
N LEU A 268 13.95 21.63 3.76
CA LEU A 268 13.38 20.38 3.27
C LEU A 268 12.08 20.09 4.02
N LEU A 269 11.01 19.77 3.29
CA LEU A 269 9.70 19.50 3.86
C LEU A 269 9.45 18.00 3.94
N GLU A 270 9.45 17.35 2.79
CA GLU A 270 9.16 15.93 2.55
C GLU A 270 9.90 15.50 1.29
N TRP A 271 10.31 14.23 1.24
CA TRP A 271 10.98 13.63 0.09
C TRP A 271 10.60 12.16 -0.03
N GLU A 272 10.62 11.67 -1.26
CA GLU A 272 10.44 10.26 -1.62
C GLU A 272 11.58 9.87 -2.57
N LEU A 273 11.87 8.58 -2.66
CA LEU A 273 12.94 8.01 -3.48
C LEU A 273 12.32 7.00 -4.44
N ASP A 274 12.59 7.11 -5.72
CA ASP A 274 12.01 6.20 -6.72
C ASP A 274 12.94 6.10 -7.94
N PRO A 275 13.28 4.89 -8.41
CA PRO A 275 14.14 4.68 -9.57
C PRO A 275 13.41 4.84 -10.90
N ALA A 276 12.09 5.09 -10.88
CA ALA A 276 11.27 5.19 -12.09
C ALA A 276 10.91 6.62 -12.44
N LEU A 277 11.69 7.61 -11.99
CA LEU A 277 11.50 8.99 -12.40
C LEU A 277 12.21 9.29 -13.73
N ASP A 278 13.17 8.46 -14.13
CA ASP A 278 13.69 8.41 -15.50
C ASP A 278 14.09 7.00 -15.98
N GLU A 279 14.81 6.93 -17.10
CA GLU A 279 15.20 5.69 -17.75
C GLU A 279 16.46 5.06 -17.18
N ASP A 280 17.12 5.66 -16.19
CA ASP A 280 18.36 5.19 -15.61
C ASP A 280 18.15 4.39 -14.31
N VAL A 281 19.16 3.64 -13.90
CA VAL A 281 19.05 2.61 -12.83
C VAL A 281 19.26 3.12 -11.43
N ASP A 282 19.65 4.38 -11.25
CA ASP A 282 19.79 4.90 -9.90
C ASP A 282 18.46 5.28 -9.28
N ASP A 283 18.52 5.87 -8.09
CA ASP A 283 17.32 6.21 -7.37
C ASP A 283 17.27 7.75 -7.30
N GLU A 284 16.24 8.34 -7.89
CA GLU A 284 16.08 9.79 -7.88
C GLU A 284 15.27 10.25 -6.68
N TYR A 285 15.64 11.39 -6.11
CA TYR A 285 14.85 11.99 -5.04
C TYR A 285 13.85 12.97 -5.64
N VAL A 286 12.56 12.80 -5.36
CA VAL A 286 11.57 13.85 -5.52
C VAL A 286 11.28 14.44 -4.15
N PHE A 287 11.27 15.77 -4.05
CA PHE A 287 11.08 16.42 -2.76
C PHE A 287 10.41 17.77 -2.87
N THR A 288 9.83 18.16 -1.75
CA THR A 288 9.25 19.48 -1.53
C THR A 288 10.04 20.23 -0.48
N TYR A 289 10.14 21.54 -0.64
CA TYR A 289 10.85 22.40 0.29
C TYR A 289 10.14 23.73 0.48
N LEU A 290 10.33 24.30 1.67
CA LEU A 290 9.77 25.57 2.07
C LEU A 290 10.73 26.70 1.76
N VAL A 291 10.28 27.75 1.11
CA VAL A 291 11.06 28.97 0.87
C VAL A 291 10.25 30.21 1.25
N PRO A 292 10.85 31.25 1.87
CA PRO A 292 10.15 32.51 2.09
C PRO A 292 9.70 33.14 0.76
N ASP A 293 8.49 33.66 0.73
CA ASP A 293 7.97 34.41 -0.41
C ASP A 293 8.78 35.70 -0.60
N ALA A 294 9.24 35.96 -1.82
CA ALA A 294 10.09 37.11 -2.14
C ALA A 294 9.38 38.46 -1.92
N ASP A 295 8.06 38.50 -2.17
CA ASP A 295 7.24 39.71 -2.07
C ASP A 295 6.64 39.87 -0.66
N SER A 296 6.49 38.78 0.09
CA SER A 296 5.96 38.78 1.45
C SER A 296 6.64 37.73 2.32
N PRO A 297 7.81 38.03 2.94
CA PRO A 297 8.58 37.04 3.72
C PRO A 297 7.84 36.42 4.92
N SER A 298 6.68 36.97 5.32
CA SER A 298 5.78 36.35 6.30
C SER A 298 4.97 35.18 5.74
N LYS A 299 4.96 34.99 4.42
CA LYS A 299 4.35 33.86 3.72
C LYS A 299 5.46 32.87 3.35
N ILE A 300 5.15 31.59 3.51
CA ILE A 300 6.06 30.49 3.18
C ILE A 300 5.48 29.76 1.96
N ARG A 301 6.27 29.68 0.89
CA ARG A 301 5.94 28.90 -0.31
C ARG A 301 6.44 27.48 -0.16
N ILE A 302 5.68 26.51 -0.68
CA ILE A 302 6.17 25.18 -0.99
C ILE A 302 6.56 25.18 -2.47
N GLN A 303 7.73 24.65 -2.77
CA GLN A 303 8.18 24.29 -4.11
C GLN A 303 8.56 22.82 -4.15
N ALA A 304 8.63 22.26 -5.36
CA ALA A 304 9.08 20.90 -5.59
C ALA A 304 10.31 20.86 -6.51
N ALA A 305 11.14 19.84 -6.33
CA ALA A 305 12.28 19.56 -7.19
C ALA A 305 12.59 18.06 -7.21
N LEU A 306 13.34 17.67 -8.23
CA LEU A 306 13.95 16.36 -8.37
C LEU A 306 15.48 16.50 -8.22
N ALA A 307 16.13 15.54 -7.57
CA ALA A 307 17.58 15.38 -7.58
C ALA A 307 17.95 14.15 -8.41
N ASP A 308 18.53 14.41 -9.57
CA ASP A 308 18.96 13.43 -10.57
C ASP A 308 20.49 13.29 -10.49
N TRP A 309 20.99 12.06 -10.51
CA TRP A 309 22.41 11.77 -10.39
C TRP A 309 23.16 11.91 -11.72
N ASP A 310 23.97 12.95 -11.85
CA ASP A 310 24.84 13.13 -13.01
C ASP A 310 26.07 12.20 -12.87
N PHE A 311 26.02 11.01 -13.48
CA PHE A 311 27.13 10.02 -13.48
C PHE A 311 28.46 10.60 -13.98
N GLU A 312 28.44 11.54 -14.93
CA GLU A 312 29.66 12.12 -15.50
C GLU A 312 30.31 13.13 -14.56
N ARG A 313 29.50 13.84 -13.76
CA ARG A 313 29.98 14.81 -12.76
C ARG A 313 30.05 14.24 -11.35
N SER A 314 29.56 13.03 -11.13
CA SER A 314 29.48 12.34 -9.84
C SER A 314 28.84 13.21 -8.75
N ARG A 315 27.70 13.84 -9.08
CA ARG A 315 26.94 14.67 -8.15
C ARG A 315 25.48 14.75 -8.55
N TYR A 316 24.60 14.91 -7.57
CA TYR A 316 23.22 15.27 -7.84
C TYR A 316 23.10 16.64 -8.50
N ARG A 317 22.16 16.74 -9.42
CA ARG A 317 21.69 17.96 -10.04
C ARG A 317 20.26 18.23 -9.57
N LEU A 318 20.04 19.45 -9.08
CA LEU A 318 18.69 19.92 -8.79
C LEU A 318 17.94 20.26 -10.08
N VAL A 319 16.77 19.68 -10.26
CA VAL A 319 15.81 19.96 -11.33
C VAL A 319 14.53 20.50 -10.71
N PRO A 320 14.29 21.83 -10.76
CA PRO A 320 13.05 22.41 -10.25
C PRO A 320 11.83 21.89 -11.03
N LEU A 321 10.75 21.58 -10.32
CA LEU A 321 9.49 21.11 -10.91
C LEU A 321 8.46 22.25 -10.98
N ALA A 322 7.49 22.12 -11.88
CA ALA A 322 6.42 23.10 -12.08
C ALA A 322 5.36 23.04 -10.96
N PHE A 323 5.76 23.31 -9.72
CA PHE A 323 4.87 23.35 -8.56
C PHE A 323 5.19 24.50 -7.62
N GLU A 324 4.14 25.24 -7.25
CA GLU A 324 4.20 26.30 -6.27
C GLU A 324 2.89 26.39 -5.49
N ALA A 325 2.97 26.34 -4.16
CA ALA A 325 1.85 26.45 -3.24
C ALA A 325 2.26 27.21 -1.96
N TYR A 326 1.35 27.40 -1.00
CA TYR A 326 1.61 28.14 0.24
C TYR A 326 1.41 27.27 1.49
N GLY A 327 2.50 26.89 2.18
CA GLY A 327 2.42 26.04 3.36
C GLY A 327 1.76 24.66 3.12
N ARG A 328 1.79 23.78 4.13
CA ARG A 328 1.28 22.40 4.02
C ARG A 328 -0.22 22.37 3.86
N ALA A 329 -0.70 21.53 2.94
CA ALA A 329 -2.12 21.29 2.70
C ALA A 329 -2.83 20.77 3.96
N ARG A 330 -3.99 21.36 4.25
CA ARG A 330 -4.88 20.92 5.33
C ARG A 330 -6.32 20.87 4.86
N ASP A 331 -7.04 19.83 5.23
CA ASP A 331 -8.50 19.83 5.09
C ASP A 331 -9.18 20.73 6.14
N GLN A 332 -10.51 20.77 6.11
CA GLN A 332 -11.29 21.58 7.02
C GLN A 332 -11.24 21.06 8.47
N GLU A 333 -11.05 19.76 8.64
CA GLU A 333 -10.94 19.06 9.91
C GLU A 333 -9.56 19.26 10.56
N GLY A 334 -8.58 19.74 9.79
CA GLY A 334 -7.23 20.08 10.23
C GLY A 334 -6.20 18.99 9.96
N TYR A 335 -6.55 17.94 9.23
CA TYR A 335 -5.63 16.88 8.83
C TYR A 335 -4.64 17.41 7.82
N LEU A 336 -3.36 17.09 8.06
CA LEU A 336 -2.27 17.42 7.16
C LEU A 336 -2.17 16.33 6.10
N TYR A 337 -2.05 16.73 4.85
CA TYR A 337 -1.72 15.83 3.75
C TYR A 337 -0.21 15.78 3.53
N LYS A 338 0.28 14.65 3.00
CA LYS A 338 1.59 14.62 2.32
C LYS A 338 1.60 15.65 1.18
N SER A 339 2.75 16.24 0.92
CA SER A 339 2.94 17.25 -0.13
C SER A 339 3.50 16.71 -1.43
N VAL A 340 4.00 15.48 -1.45
CA VAL A 340 4.53 14.79 -2.63
C VAL A 340 3.94 13.38 -2.73
N TYR A 341 3.56 12.99 -3.94
CA TYR A 341 3.02 11.69 -4.27
C TYR A 341 3.67 11.18 -5.55
N ILE A 342 4.06 9.91 -5.55
CA ILE A 342 4.52 9.19 -6.73
C ILE A 342 3.36 8.36 -7.24
N LEU A 343 2.95 8.62 -8.47
CA LEU A 343 1.83 7.95 -9.12
C LEU A 343 2.40 6.95 -10.11
N GLN A 344 1.98 5.69 -10.00
CA GLN A 344 2.51 4.61 -10.82
C GLN A 344 2.13 4.81 -12.29
N GLY A 345 3.09 4.60 -13.17
CA GLY A 345 2.88 4.57 -14.62
C GLY A 345 3.42 3.28 -15.24
N ASN A 346 3.41 3.20 -16.57
CA ASN A 346 3.97 2.07 -17.29
C ASN A 346 5.48 2.21 -17.46
N GLY A 347 6.23 1.73 -16.45
CA GLY A 347 7.68 1.73 -16.40
C GLY A 347 8.31 3.03 -15.90
N LEU A 348 7.70 4.18 -16.21
CA LEU A 348 8.04 5.49 -15.65
C LEU A 348 6.89 6.04 -14.81
N ASN A 349 7.22 6.57 -13.63
CA ASN A 349 6.29 7.11 -12.67
C ASN A 349 6.02 8.60 -12.90
N HIS A 350 4.85 9.03 -12.48
CA HIS A 350 4.36 10.41 -12.54
C HIS A 350 4.35 11.03 -11.15
N LEU A 351 4.18 12.35 -11.07
CA LEU A 351 4.28 13.09 -9.81
C LEU A 351 3.02 13.89 -9.53
N ALA A 352 2.64 13.95 -8.26
CA ALA A 352 1.55 14.77 -7.77
C ALA A 352 2.01 15.58 -6.56
N PHE A 353 1.58 16.83 -6.49
CA PHE A 353 1.95 17.75 -5.42
C PHE A 353 0.73 18.46 -4.85
N LEU A 354 0.72 18.59 -3.53
CA LEU A 354 -0.39 19.18 -2.79
C LEU A 354 0.13 20.19 -1.76
N GLY A 355 -0.48 21.37 -1.74
CA GLY A 355 -0.21 22.44 -0.77
C GLY A 355 -1.42 23.34 -0.60
N ASN A 356 -1.33 24.41 0.20
CA ASN A 356 -2.44 25.37 0.21
C ASN A 356 -2.38 26.32 -0.99
N GLY A 357 -3.54 26.78 -1.46
CA GLY A 357 -3.65 27.87 -2.40
C GLY A 357 -3.33 29.23 -1.76
N ALA A 358 -3.46 30.29 -2.55
CA ALA A 358 -3.11 31.65 -2.13
C ALA A 358 -4.04 32.22 -1.03
N GLU A 359 -5.29 31.76 -0.98
CA GLU A 359 -6.29 32.18 0.01
C GLU A 359 -6.53 31.05 1.02
N LEU A 360 -6.12 31.21 2.28
CA LEU A 360 -6.35 30.17 3.29
C LEU A 360 -7.81 30.17 3.76
N PRO A 361 -8.44 29.00 3.97
CA PRO A 361 -7.94 27.65 3.72
C PRO A 361 -8.33 27.16 2.31
N SER A 362 -7.45 27.24 1.33
CA SER A 362 -7.65 26.60 0.02
C SER A 362 -6.57 25.57 -0.21
N LEU A 363 -6.88 24.54 -0.97
CA LEU A 363 -5.97 23.49 -1.42
C LEU A 363 -5.63 23.75 -2.88
N LYS A 364 -4.38 23.49 -3.23
CA LYS A 364 -3.87 23.48 -4.60
C LYS A 364 -3.20 22.14 -4.85
N PHE A 365 -3.72 21.43 -5.85
CA PHE A 365 -3.24 20.14 -6.30
C PHE A 365 -2.69 20.27 -7.72
N THR A 366 -1.50 19.74 -7.98
CA THR A 366 -0.84 19.76 -9.29
C THR A 366 -0.37 18.36 -9.64
N ILE A 367 -0.70 17.90 -10.85
CA ILE A 367 -0.24 16.63 -11.42
C ILE A 367 0.78 16.93 -12.52
N LEU A 368 1.92 16.24 -12.49
CA LEU A 368 2.93 16.27 -13.53
C LEU A 368 3.06 14.89 -14.18
N ASN A 369 2.86 14.83 -15.50
CA ASN A 369 3.13 13.64 -16.30
C ASN A 369 4.62 13.51 -16.60
N ASN A 370 5.10 12.28 -16.59
CA ASN A 370 6.43 11.92 -17.07
C ASN A 370 6.31 11.42 -18.52
N ASN A 371 6.87 12.16 -19.47
CA ASN A 371 6.87 11.79 -20.88
C ASN A 371 8.16 11.07 -21.32
N GLY A 372 9.04 10.72 -20.37
CA GLY A 372 10.35 10.11 -20.60
C GLY A 372 11.48 11.10 -20.93
N LEU A 373 11.18 12.39 -21.08
CA LEU A 373 12.19 13.44 -21.27
C LEU A 373 12.20 14.46 -20.13
N PHE A 374 11.03 14.82 -19.64
CA PHE A 374 10.84 15.75 -18.52
C PHE A 374 9.45 15.58 -17.90
N MET A 375 9.27 16.18 -16.72
CA MET A 375 7.98 16.28 -16.05
C MET A 375 7.20 17.49 -16.58
N GLU A 376 5.99 17.26 -17.08
CA GLU A 376 5.11 18.29 -17.66
C GLU A 376 3.82 18.42 -16.85
N GLU A 377 3.35 19.65 -16.63
CA GLU A 377 2.08 19.90 -15.94
C GLU A 377 0.89 19.34 -16.74
N ALA A 378 0.23 18.33 -16.16
CA ALA A 378 -0.94 17.69 -16.74
C ALA A 378 -2.24 18.39 -16.32
N ALA A 379 -2.35 18.75 -15.03
CA ALA A 379 -3.51 19.43 -14.48
C ALA A 379 -3.22 20.17 -13.18
N ILE A 380 -4.00 21.23 -12.92
CA ILE A 380 -4.05 21.93 -11.64
C ILE A 380 -5.49 22.02 -11.18
N PHE A 381 -5.73 21.66 -9.91
CA PHE A 381 -7.00 21.80 -9.23
C PHE A 381 -6.86 22.69 -8.01
N ASN A 382 -7.90 23.48 -7.75
CA ASN A 382 -8.01 24.28 -6.54
C ASN A 382 -9.36 24.01 -5.89
N ALA A 383 -9.38 24.00 -4.57
CA ALA A 383 -10.60 23.88 -3.79
C ALA A 383 -10.48 24.70 -2.51
N ASN A 384 -11.46 25.52 -2.16
CA ASN A 384 -11.41 26.35 -0.95
C ASN A 384 -11.91 25.62 0.32
N TRP A 385 -12.23 24.33 0.21
CA TRP A 385 -12.82 23.58 1.30
C TRP A 385 -12.31 22.14 1.40
N HIS A 386 -12.46 21.33 0.34
CA HIS A 386 -12.01 19.94 0.34
C HIS A 386 -11.60 19.48 -1.08
N LEU A 387 -10.58 18.62 -1.18
CA LEU A 387 -10.06 18.11 -2.45
C LEU A 387 -9.71 16.63 -2.30
N GLN A 388 -10.16 15.80 -3.23
CA GLN A 388 -9.84 14.38 -3.26
C GLN A 388 -9.32 13.96 -4.61
N PHE A 389 -8.41 13.00 -4.59
CA PHE A 389 -7.85 12.37 -5.77
C PHE A 389 -7.92 10.85 -5.63
N LEU A 390 -8.62 10.22 -6.56
CA LEU A 390 -8.99 8.82 -6.52
C LEU A 390 -8.47 8.12 -7.77
N GLU A 391 -7.94 6.91 -7.61
CA GLU A 391 -7.80 5.92 -8.66
C GLU A 391 -9.04 5.03 -8.66
N CYS A 392 -9.65 4.82 -9.81
CA CYS A 392 -10.88 4.06 -9.94
C CYS A 392 -10.68 2.95 -10.99
N TYR A 393 -10.75 1.70 -10.58
CA TYR A 393 -10.83 0.56 -11.49
C TYR A 393 -12.26 0.03 -11.49
N GLN A 394 -13.01 0.22 -12.58
CA GLN A 394 -14.40 -0.23 -12.68
C GLN A 394 -14.65 -0.80 -14.06
N ASN A 395 -15.35 -1.94 -14.14
CA ASN A 395 -15.70 -2.58 -15.41
C ASN A 395 -14.47 -2.83 -16.32
N GLN A 396 -13.35 -3.22 -15.71
CA GLN A 396 -12.06 -3.44 -16.37
C GLN A 396 -11.40 -2.18 -16.97
N VAL A 397 -11.82 -0.98 -16.55
CA VAL A 397 -11.24 0.29 -16.99
C VAL A 397 -10.66 1.02 -15.79
N LEU A 398 -9.39 1.41 -15.91
CA LEU A 398 -8.72 2.30 -14.97
C LEU A 398 -9.01 3.75 -15.35
N SER A 399 -9.44 4.55 -14.38
CA SER A 399 -9.60 6.00 -14.51
C SER A 399 -9.14 6.70 -13.24
N TYR A 400 -8.89 8.00 -13.35
CA TYR A 400 -8.51 8.85 -12.23
C TYR A 400 -9.55 9.95 -12.05
N ARG A 401 -10.02 10.12 -10.83
CA ARG A 401 -11.08 11.07 -10.48
C ARG A 401 -10.58 12.12 -9.50
N VAL A 402 -10.82 13.38 -9.81
CA VAL A 402 -10.58 14.51 -8.90
C VAL A 402 -11.91 15.12 -8.51
N ILE A 403 -12.12 15.29 -7.21
CA ILE A 403 -13.32 15.94 -6.64
C ILE A 403 -12.87 17.21 -5.94
N THR A 404 -13.36 18.36 -6.41
CA THR A 404 -13.10 19.66 -5.78
C THR A 404 -14.37 20.18 -5.13
N ALA A 405 -14.27 20.66 -3.89
CA ALA A 405 -15.38 21.22 -3.16
C ALA A 405 -15.06 22.65 -2.69
N ASP A 406 -15.94 23.58 -3.04
CA ASP A 406 -15.84 24.99 -2.68
C ASP A 406 -17.02 25.41 -1.79
N LEU A 407 -16.75 25.79 -0.54
CA LEU A 407 -17.73 26.33 0.39
C LEU A 407 -17.96 27.82 0.12
N ASP A 408 -19.20 28.18 -0.20
CA ASP A 408 -19.65 29.56 -0.22
C ASP A 408 -19.98 30.01 1.21
N LYS A 409 -19.16 30.89 1.78
CA LYS A 409 -19.34 31.43 3.15
C LYS A 409 -20.62 32.25 3.32
N GLY A 410 -21.18 32.81 2.25
CA GLY A 410 -22.40 33.60 2.29
C GLY A 410 -23.65 32.73 2.41
N THR A 411 -23.68 31.58 1.74
CA THR A 411 -24.83 30.67 1.69
C THR A 411 -24.68 29.43 2.58
N GLY A 412 -23.45 29.05 2.93
CA GLY A 412 -23.13 27.79 3.62
C GLY A 412 -23.23 26.56 2.72
N LEU A 413 -23.41 26.75 1.41
CA LEU A 413 -23.50 25.68 0.42
C LEU A 413 -22.14 25.35 -0.17
N VAL A 414 -21.97 24.08 -0.54
CA VAL A 414 -20.76 23.51 -1.12
C VAL A 414 -20.99 23.27 -2.59
N LYS A 415 -20.23 23.96 -3.43
CA LYS A 415 -20.17 23.73 -4.86
C LYS A 415 -19.15 22.62 -5.13
N THR A 416 -19.62 21.48 -5.60
CA THR A 416 -18.82 20.28 -5.84
C THR A 416 -18.68 20.04 -7.34
N LYS A 417 -17.46 19.81 -7.81
CA LYS A 417 -17.17 19.44 -9.21
C LYS A 417 -16.38 18.14 -9.25
N PHE A 418 -16.64 17.36 -10.29
CA PHE A 418 -15.98 16.09 -10.53
C PHE A 418 -15.32 16.09 -11.91
N PHE A 419 -14.06 15.65 -11.92
CA PHE A 419 -13.23 15.54 -13.10
C PHE A 419 -12.76 14.11 -13.24
N GLU A 420 -12.69 13.62 -14.47
CA GLU A 420 -12.22 12.27 -14.77
C GLU A 420 -11.17 12.32 -15.88
N SER A 421 -10.12 11.53 -15.71
CA SER A 421 -9.05 11.29 -16.68
C SER A 421 -8.82 9.80 -16.84
N PHE A 422 -8.29 9.40 -17.99
CA PHE A 422 -7.89 8.02 -18.27
C PHE A 422 -6.39 8.00 -18.59
N PRO A 423 -5.70 6.90 -18.27
CA PRO A 423 -4.33 6.71 -18.74
C PRO A 423 -4.28 6.74 -20.27
N GLU A 424 -3.35 7.51 -20.84
CA GLU A 424 -3.10 7.65 -22.26
C GLU A 424 -1.58 7.65 -22.52
N GLY A 425 -1.15 7.25 -23.71
CA GLY A 425 0.26 7.34 -24.10
C GLY A 425 1.08 6.06 -23.87
N ALA A 426 2.40 6.21 -23.76
CA ALA A 426 3.34 5.08 -23.69
C ALA A 426 3.72 4.71 -22.26
N TYR A 427 3.61 5.69 -21.35
CA TYR A 427 3.96 5.57 -19.94
C TYR A 427 2.71 5.61 -19.04
N ASP A 428 1.52 5.47 -19.62
CA ASP A 428 0.22 5.62 -18.95
C ASP A 428 0.02 7.02 -18.36
N GLU A 429 0.45 8.04 -19.11
CA GLU A 429 0.29 9.45 -18.77
C GLU A 429 -1.18 9.82 -18.47
N PHE A 430 -1.40 10.74 -17.53
CA PHE A 430 -2.75 11.22 -17.26
C PHE A 430 -3.27 12.02 -18.47
N GLY A 431 -4.31 11.51 -19.11
CA GLY A 431 -5.03 12.22 -20.16
C GLY A 431 -5.71 13.49 -19.63
N PRO A 432 -6.41 14.25 -20.50
CA PRO A 432 -7.10 15.46 -20.09
C PRO A 432 -8.19 15.17 -19.05
N PHE A 433 -8.17 15.92 -17.94
CA PHE A 433 -9.22 15.85 -16.92
C PHE A 433 -10.48 16.56 -17.39
N LEU A 434 -11.50 15.79 -17.77
CA LEU A 434 -12.76 16.31 -18.29
C LEU A 434 -13.78 16.51 -17.16
N PRO A 435 -14.45 17.67 -17.06
CA PRO A 435 -15.52 17.87 -16.10
C PRO A 435 -16.71 16.98 -16.47
N ARG A 436 -17.18 16.22 -15.49
CA ARG A 436 -18.31 15.30 -15.66
C ARG A 436 -19.61 15.88 -15.09
N GLY A 437 -19.52 16.88 -14.21
CA GLY A 437 -20.65 17.69 -13.76
C GLY A 437 -20.34 18.58 -12.55
N GLU A 438 -21.38 19.23 -12.06
CA GLU A 438 -21.33 20.18 -10.95
C GLU A 438 -22.61 20.06 -10.10
N GLU A 439 -22.45 20.04 -8.79
CA GLU A 439 -23.54 19.93 -7.81
C GLU A 439 -23.41 21.02 -6.74
N ILE A 440 -24.54 21.44 -6.18
CA ILE A 440 -24.58 22.36 -5.04
C ILE A 440 -25.23 21.61 -3.87
N LEU A 441 -24.45 21.35 -2.84
CA LEU A 441 -24.80 20.51 -1.71
C LEU A 441 -24.73 21.30 -0.41
N THR A 442 -25.41 20.83 0.62
CA THR A 442 -25.07 21.24 1.98
C THR A 442 -23.77 20.55 2.41
N THR A 443 -23.06 21.09 3.40
CA THR A 443 -21.88 20.42 3.98
C THR A 443 -22.19 19.00 4.45
N ARG A 444 -23.38 18.79 4.99
CA ARG A 444 -23.92 17.47 5.38
C ARG A 444 -24.02 16.51 4.19
N ASN A 445 -24.64 16.95 3.09
CA ASN A 445 -24.82 16.09 1.92
C ASN A 445 -23.48 15.79 1.24
N TYR A 446 -22.60 16.79 1.12
CA TYR A 446 -21.25 16.55 0.59
C TYR A 446 -20.51 15.49 1.41
N LYS A 447 -20.49 15.63 2.74
CA LYS A 447 -19.77 14.67 3.58
C LYS A 447 -20.35 13.26 3.50
N LYS A 448 -21.67 13.16 3.33
CA LYS A 448 -22.37 11.88 3.15
C LYS A 448 -22.01 11.17 1.85
N GLU A 449 -21.76 11.92 0.78
CA GLU A 449 -21.61 11.36 -0.56
C GLU A 449 -20.15 11.24 -0.99
N TYR A 450 -19.29 12.16 -0.58
CA TYR A 450 -17.96 12.30 -1.16
C TYR A 450 -16.82 12.24 -0.17
N TYR A 451 -17.00 12.49 1.13
CA TYR A 451 -15.86 12.74 2.02
C TYR A 451 -15.15 11.45 2.45
N HIS A 452 -13.93 11.23 1.95
CA HIS A 452 -13.05 10.12 2.31
C HIS A 452 -11.71 10.66 2.87
N ILE A 453 -11.22 10.08 3.96
CA ILE A 453 -9.93 10.46 4.56
C ILE A 453 -8.83 9.44 4.23
N GLU A 454 -9.11 8.13 4.12
CA GLU A 454 -8.07 7.10 3.90
C GLU A 454 -8.63 5.68 3.67
N GLU A 455 -9.28 5.41 2.52
CA GLU A 455 -9.87 4.07 2.28
C GLU A 455 -9.86 3.65 0.81
N PRO A 456 -9.21 2.53 0.47
CA PRO A 456 -9.65 1.71 -0.66
C PRO A 456 -11.06 1.19 -0.41
N VAL A 457 -11.92 1.35 -1.41
CA VAL A 457 -13.27 0.81 -1.49
C VAL A 457 -13.30 -0.23 -2.58
N TRP A 458 -13.44 -1.50 -2.22
CA TRP A 458 -13.69 -2.56 -3.20
C TRP A 458 -15.19 -2.65 -3.48
N ASN A 459 -15.55 -2.71 -4.75
CA ASN A 459 -16.91 -2.88 -5.23
C ASN A 459 -17.00 -4.11 -6.16
N GLY A 460 -18.21 -4.60 -6.43
CA GLY A 460 -18.40 -5.82 -7.24
C GLY A 460 -17.85 -5.74 -8.68
N GLY A 461 -17.46 -4.55 -9.17
CA GLY A 461 -16.88 -4.31 -10.50
C GLY A 461 -15.43 -3.84 -10.51
N GLY A 462 -14.76 -3.75 -9.35
CA GLY A 462 -13.37 -3.29 -9.18
C GLY A 462 -13.14 -2.51 -7.87
N TYR A 463 -12.38 -1.42 -7.89
CA TYR A 463 -12.07 -0.64 -6.69
C TYR A 463 -12.07 0.89 -6.93
N GLU A 464 -12.23 1.66 -5.87
CA GLU A 464 -11.88 3.08 -5.80
C GLU A 464 -10.83 3.25 -4.70
N TYR A 465 -9.75 3.97 -4.98
CA TYR A 465 -8.59 4.08 -4.10
C TYR A 465 -8.20 5.56 -3.91
N LEU A 466 -8.23 6.05 -2.67
CA LEU A 466 -7.84 7.42 -2.35
C LEU A 466 -6.32 7.57 -2.35
N LEU A 467 -5.79 8.34 -3.30
CA LEU A 467 -4.34 8.52 -3.50
C LEU A 467 -3.72 9.49 -2.49
N PHE A 468 -4.50 10.42 -1.95
CA PHE A 468 -4.00 11.33 -0.92
C PHE A 468 -3.87 10.65 0.42
N GLN A 469 -2.69 10.76 1.00
CA GLN A 469 -2.33 10.22 2.31
C GLN A 469 -2.33 11.37 3.31
N THR A 470 -2.91 11.13 4.48
CA THR A 470 -2.92 12.10 5.58
C THR A 470 -2.08 11.60 6.76
N PHE A 471 -1.66 12.52 7.63
CA PHE A 471 -0.78 12.21 8.76
C PHE A 471 -1.54 11.89 10.07
N HIS A 472 -2.73 11.25 10.01
CA HIS A 472 -3.49 10.96 11.23
C HIS A 472 -3.09 9.63 11.88
N GLU A 473 -3.12 9.58 13.21
CA GLU A 473 -2.95 8.33 13.94
C GLU A 473 -4.15 7.41 13.70
N LYS A 474 -3.89 6.11 13.49
CA LYS A 474 -4.95 5.10 13.38
C LYS A 474 -5.59 4.91 14.74
N ILE A 475 -6.90 5.20 14.84
CA ILE A 475 -7.66 5.05 16.08
C ILE A 475 -8.61 3.89 15.93
N ASP A 476 -8.50 2.87 16.80
CA ASP A 476 -9.53 1.84 16.92
C ASP A 476 -10.82 2.50 17.44
N PRO A 477 -11.90 2.53 16.63
CA PRO A 477 -13.16 3.18 17.01
C PRO A 477 -13.88 2.51 18.18
N PHE A 478 -13.59 1.24 18.46
CA PHE A 478 -14.27 0.45 19.50
C PHE A 478 -13.48 0.40 20.81
N ALA A 479 -12.17 0.62 20.77
CA ALA A 479 -11.32 0.62 21.98
C ALA A 479 -11.31 1.97 22.72
N ASN A 480 -11.69 3.07 22.06
CA ASN A 480 -11.53 4.42 22.58
C ASN A 480 -12.85 5.04 23.05
N ARG A 481 -12.78 5.97 24.02
CA ARG A 481 -13.93 6.78 24.40
C ARG A 481 -14.24 7.78 23.29
N LEU A 482 -15.48 7.79 22.81
CA LEU A 482 -15.88 8.69 21.74
C LEU A 482 -15.67 10.18 22.12
N PRO A 483 -15.09 11.00 21.22
CA PRO A 483 -14.89 12.41 21.46
C PRO A 483 -16.24 13.13 21.55
N GLY A 484 -16.36 14.06 22.50
CA GLY A 484 -17.59 14.85 22.65
C GLY A 484 -18.85 14.04 22.96
N ALA A 485 -18.74 12.86 23.60
CA ALA A 485 -19.87 11.96 23.86
C ALA A 485 -21.11 12.63 24.49
N ASN A 486 -20.95 13.74 25.23
CA ASN A 486 -22.07 14.50 25.82
C ASN A 486 -22.72 15.51 24.85
N PHE A 487 -22.47 15.41 23.54
CA PHE A 487 -23.07 16.28 22.54
C PHE A 487 -24.60 16.11 22.52
N SER A 488 -25.32 17.23 22.44
CA SER A 488 -26.79 17.27 22.55
C SER A 488 -27.50 17.52 21.21
N GLY A 489 -26.77 17.47 20.09
CA GLY A 489 -27.36 17.54 18.74
C GLY A 489 -27.77 16.15 18.22
N GLY A 490 -28.26 16.12 16.97
CA GLY A 490 -28.68 14.87 16.33
C GLY A 490 -27.50 13.94 16.00
N ILE A 491 -27.81 12.66 15.74
CA ILE A 491 -26.79 11.64 15.50
C ILE A 491 -25.93 11.95 14.27
N ASP A 492 -26.56 12.39 13.17
CA ASP A 492 -25.82 12.79 11.97
C ASP A 492 -24.82 13.93 12.26
N ASP A 493 -25.25 14.97 12.97
CA ASP A 493 -24.36 16.10 13.34
C ASP A 493 -23.18 15.64 14.20
N TYR A 494 -23.41 14.65 15.06
CA TYR A 494 -22.35 14.06 15.87
C TYR A 494 -21.34 13.29 15.02
N ILE A 495 -21.81 12.45 14.09
CA ILE A 495 -20.96 11.70 13.16
C ILE A 495 -20.05 12.67 12.39
N PHE A 496 -20.63 13.72 11.78
CA PHE A 496 -19.87 14.68 10.98
C PHE A 496 -18.86 15.52 11.76
N LYS A 497 -19.14 15.78 13.03
CA LYS A 497 -18.32 16.66 13.86
C LYS A 497 -17.19 15.91 14.56
N TYR A 498 -17.41 14.66 14.93
CA TYR A 498 -16.54 13.94 15.84
C TYR A 498 -16.06 12.59 15.30
N LEU A 499 -16.80 11.96 14.39
CA LEU A 499 -16.53 10.58 13.99
C LEU A 499 -15.97 10.41 12.58
N THR A 500 -15.98 11.45 11.73
CA THR A 500 -15.31 11.41 10.43
C THR A 500 -13.86 10.89 10.44
N PRO A 501 -13.05 11.08 11.50
CA PRO A 501 -11.69 10.55 11.55
C PRO A 501 -11.59 9.03 11.76
N PHE A 502 -12.69 8.37 12.13
CA PHE A 502 -12.70 6.96 12.54
C PHE A 502 -12.95 5.99 11.39
N ARG A 503 -12.52 6.33 10.16
CA ARG A 503 -12.59 5.42 8.99
C ARG A 503 -13.99 4.85 8.78
N ILE A 504 -14.97 5.75 8.78
CA ILE A 504 -16.35 5.40 8.51
C ILE A 504 -16.50 5.35 6.99
N HIS A 505 -16.70 4.14 6.48
CA HIS A 505 -16.96 3.93 5.06
C HIS A 505 -18.37 4.40 4.68
N HIS A 506 -19.39 3.97 5.44
CA HIS A 506 -20.79 4.33 5.21
C HIS A 506 -21.56 4.41 6.53
N TRP A 507 -22.66 5.16 6.56
CA TRP A 507 -23.61 5.10 7.69
C TRP A 507 -25.07 5.16 7.24
N SER A 508 -25.93 4.63 8.10
CA SER A 508 -27.39 4.66 7.96
C SER A 508 -28.01 5.06 9.29
N VAL A 509 -28.60 6.25 9.35
CA VAL A 509 -29.38 6.74 10.49
C VAL A 509 -30.85 6.39 10.25
N GLN A 510 -31.44 5.59 11.13
CA GLN A 510 -32.84 5.17 11.06
C GLN A 510 -33.41 4.95 12.46
N ASP A 511 -34.73 5.07 12.60
CA ASP A 511 -35.46 4.58 13.78
C ASP A 511 -35.67 3.06 13.64
N LEU A 512 -34.64 2.30 14.02
CA LEU A 512 -34.56 0.85 13.76
C LEU A 512 -35.67 0.05 14.44
N ASP A 513 -36.20 0.53 15.58
CA ASP A 513 -37.28 -0.12 16.33
C ASP A 513 -38.58 0.69 16.35
N ARG A 514 -38.71 1.69 15.47
CA ARG A 514 -39.89 2.55 15.30
C ARG A 514 -40.39 3.17 16.60
N ASN A 515 -39.49 3.47 17.54
CA ASN A 515 -39.82 4.02 18.85
C ASN A 515 -39.75 5.56 18.89
N GLY A 516 -39.41 6.20 17.76
CA GLY A 516 -39.20 7.63 17.61
C GLY A 516 -37.76 8.09 17.88
N THR A 517 -36.82 7.18 18.17
CA THR A 517 -35.42 7.47 18.48
C THR A 517 -34.54 6.94 17.35
N GLU A 518 -33.74 7.84 16.79
CA GLU A 518 -32.78 7.45 15.75
C GLU A 518 -31.62 6.65 16.37
N GLU A 519 -31.20 5.60 15.68
CA GLU A 519 -29.94 4.90 15.89
C GLU A 519 -29.15 4.96 14.56
N ALA A 520 -27.82 4.87 14.61
CA ALA A 520 -27.00 4.83 13.40
C ALA A 520 -26.17 3.55 13.33
N LEU A 521 -26.27 2.86 12.19
CA LEU A 521 -25.33 1.81 11.82
C LEU A 521 -24.19 2.47 11.04
N LEU A 522 -22.96 2.23 11.47
CA LEU A 522 -21.72 2.73 10.88
C LEU A 522 -20.96 1.52 10.34
N LEU A 523 -20.69 1.47 9.04
CA LEU A 523 -19.74 0.52 8.47
C LEU A 523 -18.35 1.13 8.60
N MET A 524 -17.49 0.51 9.40
CA MET A 524 -16.18 1.05 9.77
C MET A 524 -15.10 0.09 9.35
N ARG A 525 -14.00 0.62 8.81
CA ARG A 525 -12.84 -0.17 8.44
C ARG A 525 -11.96 -0.43 9.66
N THR A 526 -11.52 -1.67 9.85
CA THR A 526 -10.87 -2.15 11.09
C THR A 526 -9.57 -2.91 10.88
N ASP A 527 -9.15 -3.15 9.64
CA ASP A 527 -7.83 -3.71 9.35
C ASP A 527 -6.70 -2.77 9.81
N GLN A 528 -5.59 -3.41 10.22
CA GLN A 528 -4.37 -2.69 10.59
C GLN A 528 -3.62 -2.18 9.36
N ASP A 529 -3.73 -2.90 8.23
CA ASP A 529 -3.06 -2.57 6.98
C ASP A 529 -4.05 -1.94 5.97
N LEU A 530 -3.87 -0.65 5.71
CA LEU A 530 -4.65 0.12 4.74
C LEU A 530 -4.56 -0.47 3.32
N TRP A 531 -3.51 -1.22 3.03
CA TRP A 531 -3.17 -1.74 1.71
C TRP A 531 -3.52 -3.22 1.52
N GLY A 532 -3.82 -3.91 2.63
CA GLY A 532 -4.35 -5.26 2.61
C GLY A 532 -5.82 -5.31 2.18
N TRP A 533 -6.36 -6.53 2.14
CA TRP A 533 -7.78 -6.74 1.92
C TRP A 533 -8.57 -6.04 3.03
N PRO A 534 -9.48 -5.10 2.71
CA PRO A 534 -10.16 -4.33 3.73
C PRO A 534 -11.03 -5.24 4.60
N GLN A 535 -11.05 -4.94 5.90
CA GLN A 535 -11.89 -5.63 6.86
C GLN A 535 -12.85 -4.63 7.50
N TYR A 536 -14.14 -4.84 7.29
CA TYR A 536 -15.17 -3.97 7.82
C TYR A 536 -15.90 -4.59 9.01
N ARG A 537 -16.26 -3.74 9.97
CA ARG A 537 -17.13 -4.04 11.10
C ARG A 537 -18.30 -3.07 11.11
N VAL A 538 -19.45 -3.52 11.60
CA VAL A 538 -20.56 -2.61 11.85
C VAL A 538 -20.51 -2.13 13.30
N GLY A 539 -20.56 -0.81 13.47
CA GLY A 539 -20.78 -0.16 14.75
C GLY A 539 -22.21 0.36 14.85
N LEU A 540 -22.82 0.21 16.02
CA LEU A 540 -24.12 0.78 16.36
C LEU A 540 -23.92 1.98 17.28
N LEU A 541 -24.26 3.16 16.78
CA LEU A 541 -24.18 4.42 17.49
C LEU A 541 -25.57 4.80 18.04
N LYS A 542 -25.65 5.01 19.36
CA LYS A 542 -26.88 5.42 20.06
C LYS A 542 -26.66 6.65 20.92
N GLN A 543 -27.72 7.42 21.11
CA GLN A 543 -27.76 8.57 22.02
C GLN A 543 -28.72 8.28 23.19
N GLU A 544 -28.18 7.87 24.33
CA GLU A 544 -28.96 7.64 25.56
C GLU A 544 -28.54 8.65 26.64
N ASN A 545 -27.46 8.33 27.36
CA ASN A 545 -26.78 9.20 28.32
C ASN A 545 -25.47 9.74 27.72
N GLY A 546 -25.60 10.33 26.53
CA GLY A 546 -24.48 10.60 25.62
C GLY A 546 -24.33 9.53 24.54
N PHE A 547 -23.45 9.81 23.58
CA PHE A 547 -23.15 8.94 22.46
C PHE A 547 -22.31 7.75 22.87
N GLN A 548 -22.74 6.57 22.44
CA GLN A 548 -22.06 5.30 22.65
C GLN A 548 -22.02 4.53 21.33
N LEU A 549 -20.86 3.95 21.02
CA LEU A 549 -20.63 3.12 19.85
C LEU A 549 -20.37 1.69 20.31
N GLN A 550 -21.13 0.74 19.79
CA GLN A 550 -21.01 -0.68 20.10
C GLN A 550 -20.71 -1.47 18.82
N GLU A 551 -19.74 -2.36 18.86
CA GLU A 551 -19.49 -3.31 17.78
C GLU A 551 -20.66 -4.31 17.61
N LEU A 552 -21.01 -4.63 16.36
CA LEU A 552 -22.14 -5.49 16.00
C LEU A 552 -21.80 -6.42 14.82
N GLY A 553 -22.15 -7.70 14.95
CA GLY A 553 -22.01 -8.69 13.88
C GLY A 553 -20.58 -9.13 13.56
N PRO A 554 -20.39 -9.86 12.43
CA PRO A 554 -19.11 -10.40 12.01
C PRO A 554 -18.19 -9.35 11.35
N VAL A 555 -16.93 -9.74 11.10
CA VAL A 555 -16.03 -9.02 10.19
C VAL A 555 -16.41 -9.36 8.74
N PHE A 556 -16.44 -8.34 7.88
CA PHE A 556 -16.60 -8.50 6.44
C PHE A 556 -15.26 -8.29 5.72
N SER A 557 -14.79 -9.33 5.04
CA SER A 557 -13.65 -9.24 4.09
C SER A 557 -14.09 -9.40 2.63
N ASP A 558 -15.40 -9.50 2.40
CA ASP A 558 -16.04 -9.93 1.16
C ASP A 558 -17.28 -9.06 0.84
N LEU A 559 -17.30 -7.82 1.33
CA LEU A 559 -18.45 -6.93 1.23
C LEU A 559 -18.88 -6.72 -0.23
N GLY A 560 -20.13 -7.02 -0.56
CA GLY A 560 -20.69 -6.91 -1.90
C GLY A 560 -20.48 -8.13 -2.82
N ASP A 561 -19.74 -9.15 -2.39
CA ASP A 561 -19.46 -10.33 -3.23
C ASP A 561 -20.71 -11.20 -3.45
N GLY A 562 -20.85 -11.75 -4.67
CA GLY A 562 -21.77 -12.84 -5.02
C GLY A 562 -23.29 -12.51 -5.07
N ASP A 563 -24.12 -13.54 -5.22
CA ASP A 563 -25.60 -13.44 -5.28
C ASP A 563 -26.24 -14.47 -4.30
N PRO A 564 -26.89 -14.03 -3.20
CA PRO A 564 -27.15 -12.64 -2.82
C PRO A 564 -25.85 -11.95 -2.34
N PRO A 565 -25.66 -10.64 -2.56
CA PRO A 565 -24.43 -9.94 -2.17
C PRO A 565 -24.12 -10.07 -0.67
N SER A 566 -22.87 -10.32 -0.30
CA SER A 566 -22.47 -10.23 1.11
C SER A 566 -22.66 -8.81 1.62
N GLY A 567 -23.18 -8.65 2.83
CA GLY A 567 -23.48 -7.34 3.36
C GLY A 567 -24.42 -7.35 4.55
N VAL A 568 -25.00 -6.20 4.79
CA VAL A 568 -25.90 -5.94 5.92
C VAL A 568 -27.24 -5.50 5.37
N TYR A 569 -28.29 -6.14 5.82
CA TYR A 569 -29.66 -5.92 5.39
C TYR A 569 -30.51 -5.53 6.59
N LEU A 570 -31.52 -4.68 6.35
CA LEU A 570 -32.55 -4.34 7.32
C LEU A 570 -33.90 -4.78 6.78
N ALA A 571 -34.58 -5.67 7.48
CA ALA A 571 -35.92 -6.10 7.12
C ALA A 571 -36.80 -6.29 8.36
N ASP A 572 -38.08 -5.99 8.21
CA ASP A 572 -39.15 -6.31 9.16
C ASP A 572 -39.54 -7.78 8.87
N ILE A 573 -38.85 -8.71 9.50
CA ILE A 573 -39.04 -10.15 9.27
C ILE A 573 -40.29 -10.60 10.03
N VAL A 574 -40.54 -10.08 11.22
CA VAL A 574 -41.71 -10.42 12.03
C VAL A 574 -42.77 -9.36 11.80
N GLU A 575 -43.95 -9.67 11.23
CA GLU A 575 -45.09 -8.74 11.07
C GLU A 575 -45.59 -8.16 12.42
N GLY A 576 -44.78 -7.28 13.00
CA GLY A 576 -44.74 -6.86 14.40
C GLY A 576 -44.08 -5.49 14.59
N GLN A 577 -43.56 -4.90 13.50
CA GLN A 577 -43.12 -3.50 13.37
C GLN A 577 -41.70 -3.15 13.85
N GLU A 578 -40.85 -4.13 14.21
CA GLU A 578 -39.44 -3.90 14.53
C GLU A 578 -38.54 -4.39 13.39
N MET A 579 -37.47 -3.66 13.05
CA MET A 579 -36.54 -4.10 11.99
C MET A 579 -35.47 -5.04 12.58
N GLU A 580 -35.18 -6.14 11.92
CA GLU A 580 -34.01 -6.98 12.20
C GLU A 580 -32.80 -6.56 11.36
N ILE A 581 -31.62 -6.65 11.97
CA ILE A 581 -30.33 -6.50 11.28
C ILE A 581 -29.86 -7.87 10.85
N ILE A 582 -29.73 -8.08 9.54
CA ILE A 582 -29.31 -9.34 8.94
C ILE A 582 -27.91 -9.16 8.36
N PHE A 583 -26.96 -9.95 8.87
CA PHE A 583 -25.60 -10.02 8.34
C PHE A 583 -25.48 -11.26 7.45
N LEU A 584 -25.10 -11.05 6.18
CA LEU A 584 -24.82 -12.13 5.24
C LEU A 584 -23.36 -12.04 4.81
N HIS A 585 -22.55 -13.04 5.13
CA HIS A 585 -21.13 -13.06 4.74
C HIS A 585 -20.73 -14.41 4.17
N ARG A 586 -19.65 -14.42 3.39
CA ARG A 586 -19.05 -15.61 2.80
C ARG A 586 -17.79 -15.99 3.54
N GLN A 587 -17.72 -17.25 3.92
CA GLN A 587 -16.54 -17.82 4.54
C GLN A 587 -16.03 -18.98 3.71
N TYR A 588 -14.72 -19.04 3.50
CA TYR A 588 -14.10 -20.22 2.89
C TYR A 588 -14.05 -21.35 3.92
N ASP A 589 -14.78 -22.43 3.68
CA ASP A 589 -14.75 -23.62 4.52
C ASP A 589 -13.60 -24.53 4.05
N LEU A 590 -12.56 -24.65 4.89
CA LEU A 590 -11.40 -25.50 4.62
C LEU A 590 -11.76 -26.98 4.48
N LYS A 591 -12.83 -27.45 5.15
CA LYS A 591 -13.25 -28.86 5.11
C LYS A 591 -13.88 -29.21 3.78
N THR A 592 -14.77 -28.37 3.27
CA THR A 592 -15.45 -28.58 1.99
C THR A 592 -14.69 -27.97 0.81
N ARG A 593 -13.64 -27.18 1.07
CA ARG A 593 -12.89 -26.40 0.07
C ARG A 593 -13.80 -25.55 -0.81
N SER A 594 -14.84 -24.97 -0.21
CA SER A 594 -15.82 -24.15 -0.90
C SER A 594 -16.18 -22.92 -0.08
N ARG A 595 -16.56 -21.84 -0.75
CA ARG A 595 -17.15 -20.67 -0.09
C ARG A 595 -18.58 -21.02 0.32
N LYS A 596 -18.91 -20.76 1.58
CA LYS A 596 -20.24 -20.94 2.16
C LYS A 596 -20.83 -19.59 2.52
N LEU A 597 -22.14 -19.46 2.42
CA LEU A 597 -22.91 -18.34 2.94
C LEU A 597 -23.26 -18.58 4.41
N ARG A 598 -23.04 -17.57 5.25
CA ARG A 598 -23.47 -17.53 6.64
C ARG A 598 -24.38 -16.36 6.88
N VAL A 599 -25.53 -16.63 7.51
CA VAL A 599 -26.48 -15.59 7.94
C VAL A 599 -26.55 -15.50 9.46
N GLU A 600 -26.47 -14.28 9.98
CA GLU A 600 -26.70 -13.93 11.38
C GLU A 600 -27.79 -12.87 11.46
N ILE A 601 -28.81 -13.11 12.28
CA ILE A 601 -29.92 -12.17 12.45
C ILE A 601 -29.87 -11.61 13.86
N TYR A 602 -29.94 -10.29 13.97
CA TYR A 602 -29.98 -9.55 15.23
C TYR A 602 -31.34 -8.86 15.38
N SER A 603 -31.93 -9.04 16.56
CA SER A 603 -33.21 -8.47 16.96
C SER A 603 -33.03 -7.65 18.24
N LYS A 604 -33.88 -6.64 18.45
CA LYS A 604 -33.88 -5.86 19.69
C LYS A 604 -34.44 -6.71 20.84
N GLN A 605 -33.72 -6.75 21.96
CA GLN A 605 -34.12 -7.43 23.19
C GLN A 605 -33.91 -6.48 24.37
N GLY A 606 -34.95 -5.73 24.72
CA GLY A 606 -34.83 -4.59 25.64
C GLY A 606 -34.00 -3.45 25.00
N PRO A 607 -33.02 -2.84 25.71
CA PRO A 607 -32.19 -1.78 25.13
C PRO A 607 -31.09 -2.30 24.18
N THR A 608 -30.81 -3.61 24.22
CA THR A 608 -29.67 -4.22 23.53
C THR A 608 -30.08 -4.97 22.27
N TRP A 609 -29.25 -4.87 21.23
CA TRP A 609 -29.32 -5.74 20.06
C TRP A 609 -28.59 -7.05 20.34
N LYS A 610 -29.26 -8.17 20.08
CA LYS A 610 -28.70 -9.51 20.29
C LYS A 610 -29.04 -10.41 19.12
N ARG A 611 -28.22 -11.44 18.92
CA ARG A 611 -28.54 -12.50 17.97
C ARG A 611 -29.91 -13.09 18.32
N ALA A 612 -30.79 -13.14 17.32
CA ALA A 612 -32.09 -13.79 17.40
C ALA A 612 -31.94 -15.31 17.62
N HIS A 613 -30.81 -15.89 17.20
CA HIS A 613 -30.51 -17.29 17.37
C HIS A 613 -29.00 -17.54 17.58
N ASP A 614 -28.70 -18.52 18.43
CA ASP A 614 -27.32 -18.92 18.73
C ASP A 614 -26.72 -19.86 17.66
N ILE A 615 -27.56 -20.47 16.81
CA ILE A 615 -27.13 -21.44 15.79
C ILE A 615 -26.69 -20.68 14.54
N ASP A 616 -25.52 -20.96 14.00
CA ASP A 616 -25.11 -20.40 12.70
C ASP A 616 -25.75 -21.17 11.55
N PHE A 617 -26.37 -20.45 10.61
CA PHE A 617 -26.88 -21.04 9.38
C PHE A 617 -25.82 -20.88 8.29
N VAL A 618 -25.15 -21.99 7.95
CA VAL A 618 -24.03 -22.03 6.99
C VAL A 618 -24.34 -23.02 5.87
N TYR A 619 -24.43 -22.53 4.63
CA TYR A 619 -24.85 -23.30 3.46
C TYR A 619 -24.07 -22.92 2.19
N ASP A 620 -24.10 -23.76 1.15
CA ASP A 620 -23.51 -23.40 -0.15
C ASP A 620 -24.27 -22.26 -0.83
N ASP A 621 -25.59 -22.23 -0.64
CA ASP A 621 -26.46 -21.12 -1.03
C ASP A 621 -27.60 -20.99 -0.01
N LEU A 622 -28.18 -19.80 0.17
CA LEU A 622 -29.31 -19.59 1.07
C LEU A 622 -30.23 -18.47 0.60
N ARG A 623 -31.52 -18.56 0.94
CA ARG A 623 -32.50 -17.48 0.79
C ARG A 623 -33.33 -17.31 2.06
N LEU A 624 -33.62 -16.06 2.39
CA LEU A 624 -34.51 -15.67 3.49
C LEU A 624 -35.69 -14.93 2.86
N CYS A 625 -36.88 -15.53 2.92
CA CYS A 625 -38.05 -14.99 2.23
C CYS A 625 -39.31 -15.05 3.09
N ALA A 626 -40.22 -14.10 2.88
CA ALA A 626 -41.61 -14.26 3.28
C ALA A 626 -42.40 -14.94 2.14
N ILE A 627 -43.12 -16.01 2.44
CA ILE A 627 -43.96 -16.76 1.52
C ILE A 627 -45.36 -16.80 2.11
N ASP A 628 -46.31 -16.20 1.41
CA ASP A 628 -47.72 -16.14 1.84
C ASP A 628 -47.91 -15.60 3.29
N GLY A 629 -47.03 -14.69 3.73
CA GLY A 629 -47.04 -14.08 5.06
C GLY A 629 -46.20 -14.80 6.12
N GLU A 630 -45.68 -15.99 5.83
CA GLU A 630 -44.79 -16.73 6.73
C GLU A 630 -43.33 -16.58 6.35
N VAL A 631 -42.43 -16.51 7.33
CA VAL A 631 -41.00 -16.33 7.08
C VAL A 631 -40.28 -17.67 7.04
N TRP A 632 -39.52 -17.86 5.97
CA TRP A 632 -38.75 -19.06 5.71
C TRP A 632 -37.29 -18.75 5.41
N LEU A 633 -36.41 -19.54 6.00
CA LEU A 633 -35.00 -19.63 5.61
C LEU A 633 -34.80 -20.97 4.90
N PHE A 634 -34.27 -20.92 3.68
CA PHE A 634 -33.90 -22.10 2.90
C PHE A 634 -32.39 -22.13 2.71
N GLY A 635 -31.74 -23.19 3.22
CA GLY A 635 -30.31 -23.43 3.05
C GLY A 635 -30.06 -24.59 2.10
N PHE A 636 -29.22 -24.40 1.09
CA PHE A 636 -28.82 -25.43 0.14
C PHE A 636 -27.42 -25.95 0.46
N ALA A 637 -27.26 -27.26 0.58
CA ALA A 637 -25.98 -27.92 0.73
C ALA A 637 -25.75 -28.91 -0.41
N ARG A 638 -24.59 -28.84 -1.06
CA ARG A 638 -24.15 -29.90 -1.98
C ARG A 638 -23.75 -31.12 -1.18
N GLU A 639 -24.44 -32.22 -1.41
CA GLU A 639 -24.20 -33.51 -0.74
C GLU A 639 -23.92 -34.56 -1.82
N GLY A 640 -22.67 -34.99 -2.02
CA GLY A 640 -22.35 -36.15 -2.87
C GLY A 640 -21.04 -36.06 -3.67
N GLN A 641 -20.52 -37.22 -4.11
CA GLN A 641 -19.30 -37.33 -4.93
C GLN A 641 -19.49 -36.93 -6.41
N ASN A 642 -20.74 -36.89 -6.90
CA ASN A 642 -21.06 -36.65 -8.32
C ASN A 642 -21.60 -35.24 -8.63
N ASN A 643 -21.74 -34.34 -7.65
CA ASN A 643 -22.13 -32.91 -7.82
C ASN A 643 -23.46 -32.58 -8.54
N ASP A 644 -24.28 -33.58 -8.93
CA ASP A 644 -25.50 -33.37 -9.72
C ASP A 644 -26.77 -33.08 -8.89
N GLU A 645 -26.82 -33.49 -7.61
CA GLU A 645 -27.94 -33.25 -6.70
C GLU A 645 -27.44 -32.71 -5.35
N GLY A 646 -28.24 -31.83 -4.73
CA GLY A 646 -28.00 -31.30 -3.38
C GLY A 646 -29.27 -31.33 -2.53
N ALA A 647 -29.13 -30.89 -1.28
CA ALA A 647 -30.22 -30.87 -0.31
C ALA A 647 -30.61 -29.43 0.04
N VAL A 648 -31.91 -29.12 -0.03
CA VAL A 648 -32.49 -27.90 0.53
C VAL A 648 -33.10 -28.21 1.88
N TYR A 649 -32.66 -27.44 2.89
CA TYR A 649 -33.15 -27.47 4.26
C TYR A 649 -34.06 -26.26 4.48
N GLY A 650 -35.33 -26.51 4.81
CA GLY A 650 -36.32 -25.48 5.09
C GLY A 650 -36.53 -25.25 6.57
N PHE A 651 -36.42 -24.00 7.01
CA PHE A 651 -36.64 -23.56 8.38
C PHE A 651 -37.75 -22.51 8.42
N HIS A 652 -38.72 -22.70 9.31
CA HIS A 652 -39.83 -21.77 9.51
C HIS A 652 -39.60 -20.93 10.76
N TRP A 653 -39.83 -19.63 10.66
CA TRP A 653 -39.75 -18.73 11.80
C TRP A 653 -40.95 -18.91 12.73
N GLN A 654 -40.71 -19.30 13.97
CA GLN A 654 -41.76 -19.43 14.98
C GLN A 654 -41.18 -19.25 16.39
N ASN A 655 -41.88 -18.49 17.24
CA ASN A 655 -41.48 -18.19 18.62
C ASN A 655 -40.10 -17.54 18.73
N GLY A 656 -39.81 -16.56 17.86
CA GLY A 656 -38.56 -15.78 17.91
C GLY A 656 -37.32 -16.52 17.41
N ARG A 657 -37.49 -17.65 16.69
CA ARG A 657 -36.37 -18.42 16.13
C ARG A 657 -36.78 -19.23 14.89
N PHE A 658 -35.80 -19.65 14.11
CA PHE A 658 -35.99 -20.61 13.03
C PHE A 658 -36.06 -22.04 13.56
N ASN A 659 -37.11 -22.76 13.17
CA ASN A 659 -37.32 -24.16 13.51
C ASN A 659 -37.28 -24.99 12.22
N TYR A 660 -36.43 -26.02 12.19
CA TYR A 660 -36.32 -26.94 11.06
C TYR A 660 -37.67 -27.60 10.75
N GLN A 661 -38.04 -27.64 9.48
CA GLN A 661 -39.29 -28.24 9.02
C GLN A 661 -39.05 -29.45 8.12
N HIS A 662 -38.20 -29.32 7.10
CA HIS A 662 -38.04 -30.37 6.09
C HIS A 662 -36.69 -30.33 5.37
N LYS A 663 -36.38 -31.44 4.69
CA LYS A 663 -35.27 -31.60 3.76
C LYS A 663 -35.82 -32.11 2.42
N SER A 664 -35.43 -31.45 1.33
CA SER A 664 -35.84 -31.80 -0.05
C SER A 664 -34.61 -31.96 -0.94
N SER A 665 -34.65 -32.87 -1.91
CA SER A 665 -33.60 -32.94 -2.95
C SER A 665 -33.88 -31.93 -4.05
N ALA A 666 -32.85 -31.20 -4.48
CA ALA A 666 -32.91 -30.30 -5.63
C ALA A 666 -31.54 -30.19 -6.29
N PRO A 667 -31.47 -30.00 -7.63
CA PRO A 667 -30.20 -29.79 -8.30
C PRO A 667 -29.53 -28.47 -7.90
N ARG A 668 -30.34 -27.42 -7.66
CA ARG A 668 -29.91 -26.09 -7.20
C ARG A 668 -31.00 -25.43 -6.37
N LEU A 669 -30.64 -24.41 -5.58
CA LEU A 669 -31.58 -23.67 -4.75
C LEU A 669 -32.66 -22.96 -5.59
N GLU A 670 -32.30 -22.36 -6.72
CA GLU A 670 -33.26 -21.64 -7.57
C GLU A 670 -34.33 -22.54 -8.14
N THR A 671 -33.98 -23.80 -8.48
CA THR A 671 -34.95 -24.79 -8.95
C THR A 671 -35.97 -25.13 -7.88
N PHE A 672 -35.53 -25.27 -6.63
CA PHE A 672 -36.44 -25.48 -5.50
C PHE A 672 -37.31 -24.24 -5.27
N LEU A 673 -36.72 -23.04 -5.23
CA LEU A 673 -37.46 -21.80 -5.02
C LEU A 673 -38.53 -21.56 -6.09
N ALA A 674 -38.32 -22.00 -7.34
CA ALA A 674 -39.30 -21.93 -8.42
C ALA A 674 -40.56 -22.79 -8.19
N THR A 675 -40.51 -23.77 -7.27
CA THR A 675 -41.66 -24.61 -6.91
C THR A 675 -42.56 -23.97 -5.85
N LEU A 676 -42.08 -22.91 -5.18
CA LEU A 676 -42.80 -22.21 -4.11
C LEU A 676 -43.76 -21.14 -4.67
N SER A 677 -44.62 -20.57 -3.81
CA SER A 677 -45.56 -19.51 -4.20
C SER A 677 -44.82 -18.33 -4.87
N PRO A 678 -45.34 -17.79 -5.99
CA PRO A 678 -44.76 -16.62 -6.65
C PRO A 678 -44.98 -15.34 -5.83
N ARG A 679 -45.90 -15.35 -4.85
CA ARG A 679 -46.08 -14.25 -3.90
C ARG A 679 -45.06 -14.36 -2.77
N ARG A 680 -43.81 -14.08 -3.11
CA ARG A 680 -42.69 -14.09 -2.17
C ARG A 680 -41.97 -12.75 -2.12
N THR A 681 -41.48 -12.41 -0.94
CA THR A 681 -40.59 -11.28 -0.70
C THR A 681 -39.21 -11.82 -0.32
N ASP A 682 -38.17 -11.47 -1.07
CA ASP A 682 -36.79 -11.86 -0.76
C ASP A 682 -36.11 -10.77 0.08
N PHE A 683 -35.82 -11.09 1.34
CA PHE A 683 -35.21 -10.17 2.29
C PHE A 683 -33.70 -9.99 2.07
N LEU A 684 -33.07 -10.82 1.24
CA LEU A 684 -31.66 -10.69 0.84
C LEU A 684 -31.52 -10.02 -0.54
N SER A 685 -32.55 -9.31 -1.00
CA SER A 685 -32.47 -8.49 -2.21
C SER A 685 -31.88 -7.11 -1.94
N LEU A 686 -31.36 -6.45 -2.98
CA LEU A 686 -30.77 -5.11 -2.91
C LEU A 686 -31.71 -4.06 -2.27
N ARG A 687 -33.03 -4.29 -2.32
CA ARG A 687 -34.05 -3.42 -1.69
C ARG A 687 -33.86 -3.29 -0.17
N TYR A 688 -33.41 -4.36 0.50
CA TYR A 688 -33.27 -4.41 1.95
C TYR A 688 -31.81 -4.18 2.40
N MET A 689 -30.87 -4.12 1.45
CA MET A 689 -29.46 -3.96 1.74
C MET A 689 -29.15 -2.53 2.18
N ILE A 690 -28.50 -2.37 3.32
CA ILE A 690 -27.96 -1.08 3.78
C ILE A 690 -26.47 -0.93 3.49
N PHE A 691 -25.71 -2.03 3.53
CA PHE A 691 -24.28 -2.06 3.24
C PHE A 691 -23.91 -3.28 2.38
N PRO A 692 -23.06 -3.12 1.34
CA PRO A 692 -22.62 -1.84 0.78
C PRO A 692 -23.82 -1.11 0.15
N ARG A 693 -23.81 0.23 0.05
CA ARG A 693 -24.87 0.90 -0.72
C ARG A 693 -24.63 0.59 -2.20
N GLY A 694 -25.56 -0.11 -2.83
CA GLY A 694 -25.54 -0.22 -4.29
C GLY A 694 -25.74 1.17 -4.90
N ALA A 695 -24.93 1.53 -5.90
CA ALA A 695 -25.31 2.62 -6.80
C ALA A 695 -26.72 2.28 -7.31
N GLU A 696 -27.70 3.18 -7.12
CA GLU A 696 -28.98 3.02 -7.79
C GLU A 696 -28.67 2.82 -9.28
N PRO A 697 -29.26 1.81 -9.95
CA PRO A 697 -29.16 1.75 -11.39
C PRO A 697 -29.74 3.06 -11.92
N ILE A 698 -28.88 3.90 -12.50
CA ILE A 698 -29.29 5.09 -13.25
C ILE A 698 -30.38 4.59 -14.17
N ALA A 699 -31.62 4.99 -13.88
CA ALA A 699 -32.75 4.67 -14.73
C ALA A 699 -32.40 5.20 -16.11
N ARG A 700 -32.14 4.29 -17.06
CA ARG A 700 -32.04 4.67 -18.47
C ARG A 700 -33.38 5.32 -18.82
N GLN A 701 -33.40 6.65 -18.87
CA GLN A 701 -34.40 7.39 -19.63
C GLN A 701 -34.01 7.36 -21.10
#